data_AF-A0A5E4I5S2-F1
#
_entry.id   AF-A0A5E4I5S2-F1
#
_cell.length_a   1.000
_cell.length_b   1.000
_cell.length_c   1.000
_cell.angle_alpha   90.00
_cell.angle_beta   90.00
_cell.angle_gamma   90.00
#
_symmetry.space_group_name_H-M   'P 1'
#
loop_
_entity.id
_entity.type
_entity.pdbx_description
1 polymer ?
#
loop_
_entity_poly.entity_id
_entity_poly.type
_entity_poly.pdbx_seq_one_letter_code
_entity_poly.pdbx_strand_id
1 'polypeptide(L)'
;MRRKIIGIFVCILLITTCVGPVYGSMSASNVNKSSTVEIPDSHIIENVPYVNQGDSDYCGVATLIMTFQYYGINTSLFEVAFYSGFGYSVGYKIMYPCWCLSDYYLAYQIAERQLLAHIYGVKYSFNDFYDKSISDDLIWQRYWTSVKENISQNIPVTTFVWMNELPYYENQPYYHYILLVGYNETNNTVCIHDSAATVYGTSITSGSYIHIPIDSLKNALKFIFAYYVEIFIDTSDEPLSKEDAFELAHSRNIQKMKGDADAYDKEFLKFGMPIHLLGIHAVKFIKHSYNIRNIIMLTIGDKIKRIDSRLALADDYWAMYVGKHGMSQYLIEHAELYPDAEYEATLLDIEANNWLLLAAKNMELWSIPIFRLPKQISVLKEIRDIFDVIISIEEDIIKNSPSTVPLRSIAEFESADELIITWPQFQPALPLLLMRLTLEIQPYFIDVIHAAEDVIHIRINFDGPLQKLNIISKLTKKAIPLNNITFTYIPTNTFWIRDYGPFFVEKNDELVIVDFNYFGLGRPLDNLYPTIYGRINKIKYSFTTNFLLCFHGGNYMTDGQGRAMIADAPLNYSIRNRLLTNEEIINILKSNLGLDEVYIFKSQKDDGTGHIDMFAKLLDKNTVLVGQWEPNDVDYQILEDNAINFSHLGLNVVRIPMVRDPNQIHNQILSYTNSLIINGTYKKVVLVPQYNVSEDSVALSIYQQAMPEYEIRGIDCRTINIENGDIHCTTMTRPLID
;
A
#
# COMPACT_ATOMS: atom_id res chain seq x y z
N MET A 1 23.43 31.80 -54.75
CA MET A 1 24.21 33.00 -54.33
C MET A 1 23.43 33.69 -53.22
N ARG A 2 24.10 34.21 -52.16
CA ARG A 2 23.66 35.17 -51.11
C ARG A 2 22.14 35.50 -51.05
N ARG A 3 21.39 35.31 -49.95
CA ARG A 3 21.67 35.10 -48.51
C ARG A 3 20.83 33.89 -48.03
N LYS A 4 21.14 33.05 -47.03
CA LYS A 4 22.28 32.81 -46.12
C LYS A 4 22.80 33.95 -45.21
N ILE A 5 22.88 33.62 -43.92
CA ILE A 5 23.69 34.20 -42.81
C ILE A 5 23.19 35.55 -42.26
N ILE A 6 22.46 35.49 -41.14
CA ILE A 6 22.50 36.33 -39.92
C ILE A 6 21.42 35.75 -38.98
N GLY A 7 21.73 35.56 -37.69
CA GLY A 7 20.84 34.93 -36.70
C GLY A 7 21.34 33.64 -36.03
N ILE A 8 22.54 33.15 -36.39
CA ILE A 8 23.17 31.94 -35.80
C ILE A 8 24.62 32.20 -35.28
N PHE A 9 25.14 33.43 -35.37
CA PHE A 9 26.53 33.73 -34.95
C PHE A 9 26.70 35.14 -34.34
N VAL A 10 26.21 35.31 -33.10
CA VAL A 10 26.67 36.14 -31.95
C VAL A 10 25.65 35.74 -30.84
N CYS A 11 25.93 35.00 -29.77
CA CYS A 11 27.09 34.96 -28.87
C CYS A 11 27.58 33.52 -28.56
N ILE A 12 28.56 33.01 -29.32
CA ILE A 12 29.52 32.02 -28.79
C ILE A 12 30.87 32.74 -28.69
N LEU A 13 31.03 33.49 -27.60
CA LEU A 13 32.29 34.04 -27.09
C LEU A 13 31.95 34.80 -25.80
N LEU A 14 32.16 34.14 -24.66
CA LEU A 14 32.25 34.64 -23.26
C LEU A 14 31.72 33.60 -22.23
N ILE A 15 32.15 32.34 -22.34
CA ILE A 15 32.23 31.43 -21.18
C ILE A 15 33.58 30.70 -21.24
N THR A 16 34.64 31.46 -21.00
CA THR A 16 35.96 30.94 -20.62
C THR A 16 36.35 31.62 -19.32
N THR A 17 36.70 30.83 -18.31
CA THR A 17 37.47 31.22 -17.13
C THR A 17 36.98 32.46 -16.36
N CYS A 18 36.05 32.25 -15.42
CA CYS A 18 36.09 33.02 -14.17
C CYS A 18 36.82 32.18 -13.12
N VAL A 19 38.14 32.35 -13.09
CA VAL A 19 39.01 31.92 -11.98
C VAL A 19 39.14 33.10 -11.03
N GLY A 20 38.98 32.86 -9.73
CA GLY A 20 39.35 33.79 -8.66
C GLY A 20 38.18 34.19 -7.75
N PRO A 21 38.49 34.70 -6.54
CA PRO A 21 39.81 35.18 -6.11
C PRO A 21 40.60 34.19 -5.25
N VAL A 22 41.94 34.30 -5.32
CA VAL A 22 42.79 33.91 -4.20
C VAL A 22 42.62 34.96 -3.11
N TYR A 23 42.06 34.57 -1.97
CA TYR A 23 42.33 35.20 -0.68
C TYR A 23 43.21 34.22 0.11
N GLY A 24 44.27 34.63 0.79
CA GLY A 24 44.49 35.92 1.42
C GLY A 24 44.67 35.64 2.90
N SER A 25 45.87 35.20 3.28
CA SER A 25 46.17 34.78 4.65
C SER A 25 45.98 35.93 5.63
N MET A 26 45.04 35.79 6.57
CA MET A 26 44.99 36.60 7.78
C MET A 26 44.84 35.72 9.01
N SER A 27 45.47 36.16 10.09
CA SER A 27 45.89 35.35 11.23
C SER A 27 44.85 35.21 12.34
N ALA A 28 44.95 34.10 13.08
CA ALA A 28 44.23 33.87 14.34
C ALA A 28 44.46 34.99 15.38
N SER A 29 43.40 35.34 16.12
CA SER A 29 43.35 35.95 17.47
C SER A 29 41.90 36.38 17.75
N ASN A 30 41.29 36.25 18.94
CA ASN A 30 41.75 35.79 20.26
C ASN A 30 40.70 34.89 20.91
N VAL A 31 41.15 33.83 21.61
CA VAL A 31 40.32 33.10 22.58
C VAL A 31 40.36 33.85 23.91
N ASN A 32 39.25 34.48 24.32
CA ASN A 32 39.11 35.01 25.67
C ASN A 32 38.48 33.95 26.57
N LYS A 33 39.27 33.38 27.49
CA LYS A 33 38.74 32.64 28.64
C LYS A 33 38.05 33.63 29.59
N SER A 34 36.77 33.43 29.87
CA SER A 34 36.05 34.13 30.93
C SER A 34 35.79 33.18 32.10
N SER A 35 35.87 33.72 33.31
CA SER A 35 35.73 33.01 34.58
C SER A 35 34.29 32.62 34.91
N THR A 36 34.16 31.52 35.66
CA THR A 36 32.92 31.00 36.24
C THR A 36 32.19 32.01 37.13
N VAL A 37 30.95 32.33 36.76
CA VAL A 37 29.91 32.90 37.63
C VAL A 37 28.62 32.15 37.29
N GLU A 38 27.90 31.66 38.30
CA GLU A 38 26.60 31.02 38.08
C GLU A 38 25.58 32.05 37.59
N ILE A 39 24.89 31.74 36.49
CA ILE A 39 23.79 32.53 35.92
C ILE A 39 22.61 31.57 35.68
N PRO A 40 21.35 31.93 36.00
CA PRO A 40 20.21 31.00 35.88
C PRO A 40 19.82 30.59 34.45
N ASP A 41 20.30 31.32 33.43
CA ASP A 41 19.82 31.21 32.04
C ASP A 41 20.78 30.48 31.10
N SER A 42 21.36 29.39 31.57
CA SER A 42 22.03 28.40 30.72
C SER A 42 21.91 26.99 31.28
N HIS A 43 21.46 26.06 30.42
CA HIS A 43 21.42 24.63 30.73
C HIS A 43 22.13 23.88 29.62
N ILE A 44 23.00 22.93 29.98
CA ILE A 44 23.66 22.01 29.03
C ILE A 44 23.53 20.61 29.64
N ILE A 45 23.00 19.68 28.86
CA ILE A 45 22.93 18.26 29.21
C ILE A 45 24.34 17.71 29.04
N GLU A 46 25.01 17.42 30.14
CA GLU A 46 26.36 16.85 30.12
C GLU A 46 26.34 15.37 29.70
N ASN A 47 27.45 14.90 29.14
CA ASN A 47 27.70 13.50 28.75
C ASN A 47 26.77 12.91 27.68
N VAL A 48 26.05 13.73 26.91
CA VAL A 48 25.44 13.26 25.66
C VAL A 48 26.56 12.80 24.72
N PRO A 49 26.54 11.54 24.21
CA PRO A 49 27.60 11.01 23.37
C PRO A 49 27.53 11.58 21.95
N TYR A 50 28.65 11.51 21.23
CA TYR A 50 28.74 11.86 19.82
C TYR A 50 28.80 10.61 18.95
N VAL A 51 27.84 10.49 18.04
CA VAL A 51 27.79 9.44 17.02
C VAL A 51 28.08 10.08 15.66
N ASN A 52 29.14 9.63 14.99
CA ASN A 52 29.40 10.00 13.60
C ASN A 52 28.45 9.20 12.70
N GLN A 53 27.76 9.88 11.76
CA GLN A 53 26.91 9.19 10.78
C GLN A 53 27.73 8.45 9.69
N GLY A 54 29.03 8.77 9.57
CA GLY A 54 29.90 8.29 8.49
C GLY A 54 29.68 9.03 7.17
N ASP A 55 30.22 8.49 6.08
CA ASP A 55 30.00 9.02 4.71
C ASP A 55 28.63 8.60 4.14
N SER A 56 27.67 8.29 5.01
CA SER A 56 26.34 7.76 4.71
C SER A 56 25.32 8.64 5.44
N ASP A 57 24.23 9.02 4.76
CA ASP A 57 23.30 10.10 5.20
C ASP A 57 22.35 9.68 6.35
N TYR A 58 22.90 9.07 7.40
CA TYR A 58 22.22 8.53 8.57
C TYR A 58 21.95 9.57 9.67
N CYS A 59 21.86 10.87 9.36
CA CYS A 59 21.82 11.92 10.39
C CYS A 59 20.74 11.70 11.46
N GLY A 60 19.52 11.38 11.06
CA GLY A 60 18.44 11.14 12.00
C GLY A 60 18.51 9.79 12.72
N VAL A 61 19.21 8.79 12.19
CA VAL A 61 19.55 7.55 12.93
C VAL A 61 20.65 7.83 13.96
N ALA A 62 21.66 8.63 13.60
CA ALA A 62 22.74 9.01 14.49
C ALA A 62 22.25 9.86 15.68
N THR A 63 21.33 10.82 15.49
CA THR A 63 20.74 11.59 16.59
C THR A 63 19.89 10.74 17.54
N LEU A 64 19.19 9.71 17.02
CA LEU A 64 18.51 8.72 17.86
C LEU A 64 19.50 7.95 18.72
N ILE A 65 20.62 7.47 18.15
CA ILE A 65 21.63 6.70 18.89
C ILE A 65 22.33 7.56 19.94
N MET A 66 22.62 8.84 19.66
CA MET A 66 23.10 9.78 20.68
C MET A 66 22.13 9.87 21.86
N THR A 67 20.83 9.87 21.60
CA THR A 67 19.76 9.92 22.62
C THR A 67 19.64 8.60 23.38
N PHE A 68 19.68 7.45 22.69
CA PHE A 68 19.60 6.13 23.32
C PHE A 68 20.85 5.82 24.17
N GLN A 69 22.05 6.10 23.66
CA GLN A 69 23.30 5.94 24.41
C GLN A 69 23.39 6.92 25.60
N TYR A 70 22.78 8.10 25.53
CA TYR A 70 22.63 8.99 26.69
C TYR A 70 21.81 8.35 27.83
N TYR A 71 20.76 7.58 27.48
CA TYR A 71 20.00 6.75 28.43
C TYR A 71 20.67 5.40 28.76
N GLY A 72 21.93 5.17 28.34
CA GLY A 72 22.68 3.94 28.61
C GLY A 72 22.30 2.74 27.74
N ILE A 73 21.45 2.92 26.73
CA ILE A 73 21.06 1.88 25.77
C ILE A 73 22.19 1.69 24.76
N ASN A 74 22.82 0.53 24.77
CA ASN A 74 23.91 0.19 23.87
C ASN A 74 23.39 -0.36 22.53
N THR A 75 23.32 0.52 21.52
CA THR A 75 22.87 0.19 20.14
C THR A 75 23.83 0.75 19.08
N SER A 76 23.81 0.15 17.89
CA SER A 76 24.61 0.53 16.71
C SER A 76 23.81 1.27 15.63
N LEU A 77 24.51 1.80 14.62
CA LEU A 77 23.91 2.46 13.45
C LEU A 77 22.99 1.52 12.67
N PHE A 78 23.47 0.29 12.41
CA PHE A 78 22.76 -0.69 11.63
C PHE A 78 21.60 -1.34 12.39
N GLU A 79 21.68 -1.46 13.73
CA GLU A 79 20.58 -1.96 14.57
C GLU A 79 19.36 -1.02 14.52
N VAL A 80 19.56 0.29 14.74
CA VAL A 80 18.46 1.27 14.64
C VAL A 80 17.93 1.41 13.20
N ALA A 81 18.81 1.34 12.19
CA ALA A 81 18.40 1.33 10.79
C ALA A 81 17.52 0.10 10.47
N PHE A 82 17.93 -1.09 10.89
CA PHE A 82 17.17 -2.32 10.73
C PHE A 82 15.81 -2.26 11.44
N TYR A 83 15.75 -1.84 12.71
CA TYR A 83 14.49 -1.76 13.46
C TYR A 83 13.52 -0.67 12.94
N SER A 84 14.02 0.41 12.32
CA SER A 84 13.18 1.39 11.61
C SER A 84 12.77 0.95 10.20
N GLY A 85 13.25 -0.20 9.73
CA GLY A 85 12.99 -0.71 8.38
C GLY A 85 13.52 0.21 7.28
N PHE A 86 14.60 0.93 7.54
CA PHE A 86 15.35 1.69 6.53
C PHE A 86 16.03 0.71 5.58
N GLY A 87 15.89 0.93 4.28
CA GLY A 87 16.33 0.05 3.20
C GLY A 87 15.40 -1.14 2.92
N TYR A 88 14.37 -1.41 3.72
CA TYR A 88 13.46 -2.55 3.46
C TYR A 88 12.35 -2.24 2.44
N SER A 89 12.16 -0.99 1.99
CA SER A 89 11.10 -0.66 1.04
C SER A 89 11.31 0.57 0.17
N VAL A 90 10.66 0.55 -0.99
CA VAL A 90 10.66 1.60 -2.00
C VAL A 90 9.24 2.18 -2.12
N GLY A 91 9.10 3.50 -2.03
CA GLY A 91 7.81 4.19 -2.17
C GLY A 91 7.68 4.95 -3.49
N TYR A 92 6.81 4.53 -4.41
CA TYR A 92 6.62 5.21 -5.69
C TYR A 92 5.60 6.37 -5.61
N LYS A 93 6.05 7.58 -5.91
CA LYS A 93 5.21 8.79 -6.03
C LYS A 93 5.27 9.39 -7.44
N ILE A 94 4.12 9.81 -7.97
CA ILE A 94 4.07 10.68 -9.16
C ILE A 94 4.10 12.13 -8.70
N MET A 95 5.23 12.79 -8.87
CA MET A 95 5.32 14.24 -8.82
C MET A 95 5.54 14.71 -10.27
N TYR A 96 4.73 15.60 -10.83
CA TYR A 96 4.92 15.98 -12.25
C TYR A 96 6.22 16.80 -12.41
N PRO A 97 7.30 16.31 -13.05
CA PRO A 97 7.47 15.07 -13.83
C PRO A 97 8.75 14.32 -13.43
N CYS A 98 8.77 13.78 -12.22
CA CYS A 98 9.80 12.97 -11.62
C CYS A 98 9.17 11.77 -10.91
N TRP A 99 9.88 10.66 -10.94
CA TRP A 99 9.70 9.59 -9.97
C TRP A 99 10.55 9.98 -8.76
N CYS A 100 10.05 9.74 -7.55
CA CYS A 100 10.80 9.97 -6.32
C CYS A 100 10.51 8.82 -5.37
N LEU A 101 11.56 8.35 -4.69
CA LEU A 101 11.73 7.02 -4.12
C LEU A 101 12.44 7.09 -2.77
N SER A 102 11.79 7.78 -1.84
CA SER A 102 12.31 8.07 -0.53
C SER A 102 12.05 6.94 0.46
N ASP A 103 12.87 5.88 0.42
CA ASP A 103 12.98 4.94 1.54
C ASP A 103 13.24 5.67 2.87
N TYR A 104 14.01 6.77 2.81
CA TYR A 104 14.13 7.76 3.87
C TYR A 104 12.76 8.14 4.47
N TYR A 105 11.83 8.76 3.73
CA TYR A 105 10.52 9.11 4.31
C TYR A 105 9.64 7.89 4.72
N LEU A 106 10.04 6.65 4.39
CA LEU A 106 9.42 5.41 4.90
C LEU A 106 10.01 4.91 6.22
N ALA A 107 11.23 5.33 6.60
CA ALA A 107 11.89 5.00 7.87
C ALA A 107 11.88 6.15 8.91
N TYR A 108 11.46 7.35 8.48
CA TYR A 108 11.35 8.55 9.32
C TYR A 108 9.89 8.87 9.75
N GLN A 109 8.99 7.87 9.75
CA GLN A 109 7.58 8.05 10.13
C GLN A 109 7.37 7.98 11.65
N ILE A 110 6.28 8.59 12.15
CA ILE A 110 5.89 8.57 13.58
C ILE A 110 5.72 7.13 14.09
N ALA A 111 5.14 6.24 13.27
CA ALA A 111 5.02 4.82 13.61
C ALA A 111 6.39 4.12 13.82
N GLU A 112 7.42 4.47 13.06
CA GLU A 112 8.78 3.92 13.22
C GLU A 112 9.37 4.33 14.58
N ARG A 113 9.11 5.58 14.98
CA ARG A 113 9.56 6.12 16.26
C ARG A 113 8.86 5.49 17.45
N GLN A 114 7.56 5.22 17.32
CA GLN A 114 6.79 4.46 18.30
C GLN A 114 7.28 3.01 18.41
N LEU A 115 7.66 2.37 17.30
CA LEU A 115 8.26 1.04 17.31
C LEU A 115 9.62 1.02 18.01
N LEU A 116 10.53 1.94 17.66
CA LEU A 116 11.83 2.06 18.32
C LEU A 116 11.67 2.35 19.83
N ALA A 117 10.71 3.20 20.21
CA ALA A 117 10.38 3.46 21.60
C ALA A 117 9.93 2.20 22.36
N HIS A 118 9.07 1.39 21.73
CA HIS A 118 8.64 0.11 22.30
C HIS A 118 9.80 -0.88 22.45
N ILE A 119 10.65 -1.02 21.43
CA ILE A 119 11.81 -1.92 21.44
C ILE A 119 12.79 -1.54 22.55
N TYR A 120 13.10 -0.25 22.69
CA TYR A 120 14.13 0.23 23.63
C TYR A 120 13.61 0.63 25.02
N GLY A 121 12.34 0.36 25.36
CA GLY A 121 11.82 0.63 26.70
C GLY A 121 11.72 2.13 27.06
N VAL A 122 11.44 2.99 26.08
CA VAL A 122 11.37 4.46 26.26
C VAL A 122 10.05 5.02 25.75
N LYS A 123 9.66 6.24 26.16
CA LYS A 123 8.51 6.96 25.60
C LYS A 123 8.93 7.88 24.45
N TYR A 124 8.10 7.94 23.42
CA TYR A 124 8.24 8.87 22.29
C TYR A 124 7.24 10.02 22.35
N SER A 125 7.66 11.23 21.98
CA SER A 125 6.76 12.36 21.73
C SER A 125 7.22 13.21 20.55
N PHE A 126 6.25 13.68 19.76
CA PHE A 126 6.44 14.55 18.60
C PHE A 126 5.47 15.72 18.69
N ASN A 127 5.99 16.94 18.59
CA ASN A 127 5.19 18.17 18.65
C ASN A 127 5.56 19.08 17.47
N ASP A 128 4.65 19.23 16.50
CA ASP A 128 4.76 20.21 15.42
C ASP A 128 4.06 21.52 15.82
N PHE A 129 4.80 22.63 15.75
CA PHE A 129 4.33 23.98 16.10
C PHE A 129 4.00 24.83 14.87
N TYR A 130 4.23 24.34 13.64
CA TYR A 130 4.04 25.11 12.43
C TYR A 130 2.56 25.31 12.07
N ASP A 131 2.09 26.56 12.16
CA ASP A 131 0.72 26.93 11.84
C ASP A 131 0.71 28.24 11.03
N LYS A 132 0.26 28.15 9.77
CA LYS A 132 0.18 29.28 8.82
C LYS A 132 -0.82 30.37 9.23
N SER A 133 -1.65 30.14 10.24
CA SER A 133 -2.64 31.11 10.72
C SER A 133 -2.08 32.08 11.78
N ILE A 134 -0.90 31.80 12.32
CA ILE A 134 -0.22 32.63 13.34
C ILE A 134 1.10 33.23 12.83
N SER A 135 1.65 34.20 13.56
CA SER A 135 2.91 34.85 13.21
C SER A 135 4.13 33.96 13.48
N ASP A 136 5.15 34.06 12.62
CA ASP A 136 6.46 33.39 12.78
C ASP A 136 7.04 33.52 14.19
N ASP A 137 6.91 34.69 14.82
CA ASP A 137 7.43 34.92 16.17
C ASP A 137 6.66 34.15 17.25
N LEU A 138 5.37 33.88 17.05
CA LEU A 138 4.58 33.03 17.96
C LEU A 138 4.88 31.54 17.73
N ILE A 139 5.10 31.12 16.47
CA ILE A 139 5.57 29.77 16.14
C ILE A 139 6.93 29.54 16.83
N TRP A 140 7.88 30.45 16.62
CA TRP A 140 9.19 30.42 17.26
C TRP A 140 9.09 30.44 18.79
N GLN A 141 8.24 31.29 19.38
CA GLN A 141 8.04 31.33 20.83
C GLN A 141 7.57 29.96 21.37
N ARG A 142 6.61 29.32 20.71
CA ARG A 142 6.09 28.00 21.13
C ARG A 142 7.17 26.92 21.04
N TYR A 143 7.83 26.83 19.88
CA TYR A 143 8.93 25.91 19.62
C TYR A 143 10.07 26.10 20.66
N TRP A 144 10.56 27.32 20.83
CA TRP A 144 11.68 27.61 21.73
C TRP A 144 11.32 27.41 23.21
N THR A 145 10.06 27.63 23.59
CA THR A 145 9.58 27.28 24.94
C THR A 145 9.67 25.77 25.16
N SER A 146 9.14 24.97 24.23
CA SER A 146 9.21 23.50 24.30
C SER A 146 10.65 22.97 24.35
N VAL A 147 11.55 23.54 23.53
CA VAL A 147 12.98 23.19 23.56
C VAL A 147 13.59 23.42 24.94
N LYS A 148 13.34 24.59 25.54
CA LYS A 148 13.88 24.92 26.88
C LYS A 148 13.27 24.08 27.99
N GLU A 149 11.96 23.83 27.95
CA GLU A 149 11.27 22.98 28.93
C GLU A 149 11.86 21.56 28.95
N ASN A 150 12.12 20.95 27.79
CA ASN A 150 12.71 19.62 27.69
C ASN A 150 14.19 19.60 28.10
N ILE A 151 14.99 20.53 27.59
CA ILE A 151 16.42 20.62 27.94
C ILE A 151 16.60 20.84 29.45
N SER A 152 15.78 21.67 30.09
CA SER A 152 15.86 21.91 31.55
C SER A 152 15.52 20.68 32.41
N GLN A 153 14.87 19.67 31.82
CA GLN A 153 14.59 18.36 32.44
C GLN A 153 15.63 17.30 32.07
N ASN A 154 16.73 17.70 31.41
CA ASN A 154 17.77 16.82 30.85
C ASN A 154 17.26 15.88 29.74
N ILE A 155 16.27 16.32 28.95
CA ILE A 155 15.77 15.58 27.78
C ILE A 155 16.38 16.21 26.52
N PRO A 156 17.27 15.52 25.79
CA PRO A 156 17.78 15.98 24.49
C PRO A 156 16.65 16.14 23.47
N VAL A 157 16.74 17.15 22.60
CA VAL A 157 15.69 17.48 21.62
C VAL A 157 16.19 17.28 20.20
N THR A 158 15.63 16.33 19.47
CA THR A 158 15.89 16.17 18.03
C THR A 158 15.05 17.18 17.25
N THR A 159 15.67 17.81 16.24
CA THR A 159 14.99 18.71 15.31
C THR A 159 15.62 18.65 13.92
N PHE A 160 14.92 19.14 12.91
CA PHE A 160 15.31 19.06 11.50
C PHE A 160 15.51 20.45 10.91
N VAL A 161 16.61 20.66 10.21
CA VAL A 161 17.12 21.98 9.84
C VAL A 161 17.64 22.02 8.40
N TRP A 162 17.68 23.22 7.81
CA TRP A 162 18.42 23.49 6.59
C TRP A 162 19.90 23.71 6.90
N MET A 163 20.79 22.82 6.42
CA MET A 163 22.22 22.87 6.76
C MET A 163 22.88 24.20 6.38
N ASN A 164 22.43 24.83 5.29
CA ASN A 164 23.03 26.06 4.75
C ASN A 164 22.89 27.29 5.67
N GLU A 165 21.99 27.28 6.66
CA GLU A 165 21.86 28.37 7.65
C GLU A 165 22.71 28.13 8.91
N LEU A 166 23.34 26.95 9.04
CA LEU A 166 24.25 26.65 10.15
C LEU A 166 25.62 27.27 9.87
N PRO A 167 26.21 28.01 10.84
CA PRO A 167 27.33 28.94 10.58
C PRO A 167 28.67 28.28 10.25
N TYR A 168 28.76 26.94 10.27
CA TYR A 168 29.96 26.16 10.02
C TYR A 168 29.88 25.29 8.74
N TYR A 169 28.78 25.35 7.99
CA TYR A 169 28.65 24.72 6.67
C TYR A 169 28.78 25.74 5.55
N GLU A 170 29.63 25.44 4.57
CA GLU A 170 29.72 26.23 3.33
C GLU A 170 28.88 25.57 2.23
N ASN A 171 27.82 26.25 1.80
CA ASN A 171 27.00 25.90 0.62
C ASN A 171 26.47 24.45 0.60
N GLN A 172 25.89 23.98 1.70
CA GLN A 172 25.28 22.63 1.81
C GLN A 172 23.74 22.71 1.72
N PRO A 173 23.13 22.46 0.54
CA PRO A 173 21.69 22.62 0.33
C PRO A 173 20.92 21.34 0.71
N TYR A 174 21.21 20.78 1.87
CA TYR A 174 20.60 19.54 2.37
C TYR A 174 19.77 19.80 3.63
N TYR A 175 18.77 18.94 3.82
CA TYR A 175 18.02 18.85 5.07
C TYR A 175 18.73 17.90 6.02
N HIS A 176 18.68 18.19 7.32
CA HIS A 176 19.53 17.49 8.29
C HIS A 176 18.91 17.42 9.68
N TYR A 177 19.13 16.31 10.39
CA TYR A 177 18.74 16.16 11.79
C TYR A 177 19.89 16.57 12.70
N ILE A 178 19.59 17.37 13.71
CA ILE A 178 20.52 17.76 14.78
C ILE A 178 19.89 17.50 16.15
N LEU A 179 20.75 17.26 17.15
CA LEU A 179 20.34 17.05 18.52
C LEU A 179 20.67 18.29 19.35
N LEU A 180 19.64 19.00 19.85
CA LEU A 180 19.80 20.11 20.77
C LEU A 180 20.04 19.56 22.19
N VAL A 181 21.16 19.96 22.80
CA VAL A 181 21.63 19.47 24.10
C VAL A 181 21.82 20.59 25.12
N GLY A 182 21.61 21.85 24.74
CA GLY A 182 21.70 22.97 25.68
C GLY A 182 21.33 24.32 25.08
N TYR A 183 21.28 25.34 25.92
CA TYR A 183 21.13 26.73 25.51
C TYR A 183 21.79 27.68 26.52
N ASN A 184 22.08 28.90 26.07
CA ASN A 184 22.56 29.99 26.90
C ASN A 184 21.98 31.31 26.35
N GLU A 185 20.92 31.80 26.99
CA GLU A 185 20.22 33.02 26.58
C GLU A 185 21.10 34.27 26.79
N THR A 186 21.97 34.26 27.80
CA THR A 186 22.91 35.38 28.08
C THR A 186 23.88 35.60 26.91
N ASN A 187 24.31 34.53 26.26
CA ASN A 187 25.21 34.55 25.10
C ASN A 187 24.46 34.45 23.76
N ASN A 188 23.12 34.39 23.76
CA ASN A 188 22.26 34.13 22.59
C ASN A 188 22.69 32.88 21.76
N THR A 189 23.06 31.79 22.43
CA THR A 189 23.50 30.54 21.77
C THR A 189 22.66 29.33 22.15
N VAL A 190 22.51 28.42 21.19
CA VAL A 190 22.03 27.05 21.40
C VAL A 190 23.20 26.09 21.24
N CYS A 191 23.20 25.02 22.02
CA CYS A 191 24.25 24.01 22.08
C CYS A 191 23.73 22.71 21.47
N ILE A 192 24.46 22.16 20.50
CA ILE A 192 24.00 21.04 19.66
C ILE A 192 25.08 19.96 19.50
N HIS A 193 24.62 18.72 19.28
CA HIS A 193 25.38 17.68 18.62
C HIS A 193 24.89 17.55 17.18
N ASP A 194 25.84 17.49 16.25
CA ASP A 194 25.60 17.39 14.81
C ASP A 194 26.43 16.22 14.26
N SER A 195 25.75 15.12 13.88
CA SER A 195 26.37 13.89 13.40
C SER A 195 27.13 14.02 12.08
N ALA A 196 26.87 15.10 11.33
CA ALA A 196 27.47 15.40 10.04
C ALA A 196 28.64 16.39 10.13
N ALA A 197 28.92 16.95 11.31
CA ALA A 197 29.93 18.00 11.47
C ALA A 197 31.32 17.55 10.96
N THR A 198 31.67 16.28 11.15
CA THR A 198 32.95 15.71 10.70
C THR A 198 32.99 15.25 9.24
N VAL A 199 31.85 15.25 8.53
CA VAL A 199 31.73 14.64 7.18
C VAL A 199 32.01 15.67 6.09
N TYR A 200 31.30 16.80 6.10
CA TYR A 200 31.38 17.80 5.02
C TYR A 200 32.56 18.78 5.15
N GLY A 201 33.73 18.29 5.58
CA GLY A 201 34.98 19.04 5.57
C GLY A 201 35.06 20.26 6.49
N THR A 202 34.22 20.32 7.54
CA THR A 202 34.26 21.43 8.50
C THR A 202 35.54 21.40 9.34
N SER A 203 35.86 22.51 10.02
CA SER A 203 36.99 22.58 10.95
C SER A 203 36.71 21.97 12.34
N ILE A 204 35.54 21.35 12.53
CA ILE A 204 35.09 20.81 13.81
C ILE A 204 35.62 19.40 14.02
N THR A 205 36.35 19.17 15.11
CA THR A 205 36.76 17.83 15.57
C THR A 205 35.60 17.11 16.26
N SER A 206 35.49 15.79 16.09
CA SER A 206 34.44 14.96 16.69
C SER A 206 34.27 15.17 18.20
N GLY A 207 33.04 15.01 18.68
CA GLY A 207 32.75 15.00 20.12
C GLY A 207 32.70 16.37 20.81
N SER A 208 32.70 17.48 20.06
CA SER A 208 32.59 18.82 20.65
C SER A 208 31.14 19.31 20.64
N TYR A 209 30.65 19.75 21.81
CA TYR A 209 29.42 20.54 21.94
C TYR A 209 29.50 21.78 21.05
N ILE A 210 28.68 21.87 20.01
CA ILE A 210 28.72 22.97 19.04
C ILE A 210 27.78 24.08 19.52
N HIS A 211 28.32 25.28 19.73
CA HIS A 211 27.52 26.45 20.06
C HIS A 211 27.26 27.29 18.80
N ILE A 212 25.99 27.44 18.43
CA ILE A 212 25.56 28.33 17.33
C ILE A 212 24.66 29.45 17.85
N PRO A 213 24.58 30.60 17.15
CA PRO A 213 23.59 31.63 17.48
C PRO A 213 22.16 31.09 17.40
N ILE A 214 21.31 31.49 18.34
CA ILE A 214 19.89 31.10 18.33
C ILE A 214 19.19 31.55 17.03
N ASP A 215 19.57 32.72 16.50
CA ASP A 215 19.07 33.23 15.22
C ASP A 215 19.43 32.34 14.01
N SER A 216 20.59 31.67 14.04
CA SER A 216 20.97 30.69 13.00
C SER A 216 20.03 29.48 13.04
N LEU A 217 19.74 28.94 14.22
CA LEU A 217 18.75 27.87 14.38
C LEU A 217 17.35 28.32 13.91
N LYS A 218 16.90 29.52 14.31
CA LYS A 218 15.61 30.08 13.88
C LYS A 218 15.52 30.18 12.35
N ASN A 219 16.57 30.63 11.68
CA ASN A 219 16.62 30.70 10.22
C ASN A 219 16.61 29.31 9.56
N ALA A 220 17.40 28.37 10.09
CA ALA A 220 17.51 27.00 9.59
C ALA A 220 16.17 26.23 9.63
N LEU A 221 15.39 26.42 10.69
CA LEU A 221 14.03 25.89 10.84
C LEU A 221 13.03 26.61 9.93
N LYS A 222 13.12 27.95 9.87
CA LYS A 222 12.22 28.81 9.08
C LYS A 222 12.26 28.48 7.59
N PHE A 223 13.43 28.18 7.04
CA PHE A 223 13.59 27.90 5.61
C PHE A 223 12.73 26.72 5.14
N ILE A 224 12.58 25.70 6.00
CA ILE A 224 11.91 24.43 5.68
C ILE A 224 10.57 24.24 6.39
N PHE A 225 10.14 25.24 7.17
CA PHE A 225 8.93 25.23 8.01
C PHE A 225 8.89 24.14 9.09
N ALA A 226 10.03 23.54 9.43
CA ALA A 226 10.14 22.40 10.35
C ALA A 226 10.25 22.83 11.83
N TYR A 227 9.27 23.58 12.33
CA TYR A 227 9.21 23.94 13.76
C TYR A 227 8.65 22.78 14.58
N TYR A 228 9.36 21.64 14.62
CA TYR A 228 8.96 20.48 15.41
C TYR A 228 10.02 20.04 16.41
N VAL A 229 9.54 19.51 17.53
CA VAL A 229 10.34 18.92 18.61
C VAL A 229 10.05 17.43 18.65
N GLU A 230 11.09 16.63 18.44
CA GLU A 230 11.08 15.17 18.57
C GLU A 230 11.91 14.78 19.81
N ILE A 231 11.30 14.03 20.74
CA ILE A 231 11.95 13.61 21.99
C ILE A 231 11.68 12.14 22.30
N PHE A 232 12.67 11.53 22.94
CA PHE A 232 12.55 10.25 23.62
C PHE A 232 12.82 10.47 25.10
N ILE A 233 12.06 9.79 25.96
CA ILE A 233 12.09 9.95 27.42
C ILE A 233 12.29 8.58 28.04
N ASP A 234 13.35 8.41 28.83
CA ASP A 234 13.54 7.22 29.66
C ASP A 234 12.38 7.06 30.65
N THR A 235 11.82 5.86 30.70
CA THR A 235 10.72 5.50 31.60
C THR A 235 11.09 4.43 32.61
N SER A 236 12.32 3.91 32.54
CA SER A 236 12.76 2.71 33.26
C SER A 236 11.90 1.47 32.95
N ASP A 237 11.20 1.45 31.82
CA ASP A 237 10.56 0.23 31.30
C ASP A 237 11.67 -0.69 30.74
N GLU A 238 11.55 -2.00 30.89
CA GLU A 238 12.55 -2.93 30.34
C GLU A 238 12.45 -2.96 28.79
N PRO A 239 13.58 -2.84 28.05
CA PRO A 239 13.62 -3.10 26.62
C PRO A 239 13.16 -4.52 26.28
N LEU A 240 12.74 -4.74 25.03
CA LEU A 240 12.52 -6.10 24.51
C LEU A 240 13.84 -6.90 24.51
N SER A 241 13.74 -8.23 24.55
CA SER A 241 14.90 -9.09 24.28
C SER A 241 15.40 -8.86 22.84
N LYS A 242 16.67 -9.18 22.56
CA LYS A 242 17.21 -9.02 21.19
C LYS A 242 16.48 -9.92 20.21
N GLU A 243 16.06 -11.09 20.67
CA GLU A 243 15.27 -12.08 19.94
C GLU A 243 13.87 -11.54 19.60
N ASP A 244 13.11 -11.04 20.58
CA ASP A 244 11.76 -10.49 20.37
C ASP A 244 11.79 -9.22 19.49
N ALA A 245 12.78 -8.34 19.72
CA ALA A 245 12.98 -7.14 18.91
C ALA A 245 13.34 -7.48 17.46
N PHE A 246 14.19 -8.50 17.26
CA PHE A 246 14.53 -9.01 15.94
C PHE A 246 13.31 -9.59 15.23
N GLU A 247 12.56 -10.51 15.85
CA GLU A 247 11.39 -11.14 15.22
C GLU A 247 10.33 -10.09 14.84
N LEU A 248 10.02 -9.17 15.76
CA LEU A 248 9.06 -8.08 15.53
C LEU A 248 9.47 -7.19 14.36
N ALA A 249 10.73 -6.76 14.31
CA ALA A 249 11.23 -5.89 13.26
C ALA A 249 11.35 -6.63 11.92
N HIS A 250 11.96 -7.82 11.89
CA HIS A 250 12.16 -8.63 10.69
C HIS A 250 10.84 -8.99 10.02
N SER A 251 9.89 -9.57 10.78
CA SER A 251 8.57 -9.96 10.25
C SER A 251 7.84 -8.76 9.62
N ARG A 252 7.88 -7.60 10.30
CA ARG A 252 7.31 -6.35 9.79
C ARG A 252 8.03 -5.83 8.56
N ASN A 253 9.36 -5.86 8.55
CA ASN A 253 10.22 -5.41 7.46
C ASN A 253 9.99 -6.23 6.17
N ILE A 254 9.75 -7.54 6.30
CA ILE A 254 9.33 -8.38 5.19
C ILE A 254 7.94 -7.98 4.67
N GLN A 255 6.99 -7.56 5.52
CA GLN A 255 5.74 -6.97 5.03
C GLN A 255 5.96 -5.62 4.32
N LYS A 256 6.89 -4.77 4.80
CA LYS A 256 7.29 -3.54 4.09
C LYS A 256 7.81 -3.89 2.68
N MET A 257 8.73 -4.86 2.55
CA MET A 257 9.28 -5.32 1.26
C MET A 257 8.20 -5.90 0.33
N LYS A 258 7.23 -6.66 0.85
CA LYS A 258 6.04 -7.11 0.10
C LYS A 258 5.16 -5.97 -0.41
N GLY A 259 5.30 -4.76 0.13
CA GLY A 259 4.45 -3.60 -0.18
C GLY A 259 3.13 -3.57 0.60
N ASP A 260 3.03 -4.28 1.73
CA ASP A 260 1.84 -4.29 2.58
C ASP A 260 1.63 -2.91 3.26
N ALA A 261 0.54 -2.24 2.91
CA ALA A 261 0.21 -0.92 3.45
C ALA A 261 -0.06 -0.93 4.98
N ASP A 262 -0.35 -2.10 5.58
CA ASP A 262 -0.50 -2.23 7.04
C ASP A 262 0.83 -2.12 7.80
N ALA A 263 1.97 -2.32 7.13
CA ALA A 263 3.31 -2.22 7.74
C ALA A 263 3.81 -0.77 7.94
N TYR A 264 3.06 0.24 7.48
CA TYR A 264 3.46 1.66 7.46
C TYR A 264 2.51 2.55 8.25
N ASP A 265 2.92 3.80 8.49
CA ASP A 265 2.07 4.86 9.02
C ASP A 265 0.93 5.19 8.03
N LYS A 266 -0.28 4.74 8.39
CA LYS A 266 -1.50 4.91 7.58
C LYS A 266 -1.93 6.37 7.45
N GLU A 267 -1.53 7.27 8.34
CA GLU A 267 -1.87 8.69 8.24
C GLU A 267 -0.85 9.41 7.36
N PHE A 268 0.43 9.04 7.45
CA PHE A 268 1.47 9.49 6.50
C PHE A 268 1.10 9.15 5.05
N LEU A 269 0.68 7.90 4.77
CA LEU A 269 0.28 7.46 3.42
C LEU A 269 -0.96 8.20 2.86
N LYS A 270 -1.87 8.69 3.72
CA LYS A 270 -3.08 9.43 3.32
C LYS A 270 -2.83 10.92 3.13
N PHE A 271 -2.08 11.53 4.05
CA PHE A 271 -2.04 12.98 4.22
C PHE A 271 -0.63 13.59 4.09
N GLY A 272 0.43 12.84 4.39
CA GLY A 272 1.82 13.31 4.34
C GLY A 272 2.36 13.35 2.91
N MET A 273 2.28 12.23 2.18
CA MET A 273 2.72 12.14 0.78
C MET A 273 1.83 11.19 -0.03
N PRO A 274 1.38 11.57 -1.26
CA PRO A 274 0.60 10.69 -2.12
C PRO A 274 1.49 9.64 -2.79
N ILE A 275 1.91 8.64 -2.01
CA ILE A 275 2.58 7.43 -2.50
C ILE A 275 1.51 6.53 -3.14
N HIS A 276 1.82 5.96 -4.31
CA HIS A 276 0.88 5.15 -5.09
C HIS A 276 1.16 3.66 -5.02
N LEU A 277 2.41 3.26 -4.79
CA LEU A 277 2.87 1.87 -4.67
C LEU A 277 4.01 1.80 -3.65
N LEU A 278 4.15 0.66 -2.99
CA LEU A 278 5.12 0.39 -1.92
C LEU A 278 5.86 -0.93 -2.19
N GLY A 279 7.03 -1.11 -1.58
CA GLY A 279 7.85 -2.32 -1.66
C GLY A 279 8.13 -2.75 -3.11
N ILE A 280 8.14 -4.06 -3.33
CA ILE A 280 8.40 -4.66 -4.64
C ILE A 280 7.45 -4.18 -5.76
N HIS A 281 6.22 -3.78 -5.42
CA HIS A 281 5.27 -3.26 -6.41
C HIS A 281 5.68 -1.88 -6.93
N ALA A 282 6.33 -1.06 -6.08
CA ALA A 282 6.98 0.17 -6.52
C ALA A 282 8.13 -0.15 -7.48
N VAL A 283 9.03 -1.07 -7.10
CA VAL A 283 10.19 -1.51 -7.91
C VAL A 283 9.76 -1.97 -9.31
N LYS A 284 8.76 -2.86 -9.39
CA LYS A 284 8.16 -3.33 -10.66
C LYS A 284 7.61 -2.19 -11.52
N PHE A 285 6.96 -1.20 -10.91
CA PHE A 285 6.41 -0.05 -11.64
C PHE A 285 7.47 0.93 -12.13
N ILE A 286 8.53 1.16 -11.35
CA ILE A 286 9.66 2.02 -11.71
C ILE A 286 10.38 1.43 -12.92
N LYS A 287 10.68 0.13 -12.90
CA LYS A 287 11.19 -0.62 -14.05
C LYS A 287 10.36 -0.40 -15.32
N HIS A 288 9.03 -0.49 -15.23
CA HIS A 288 8.14 -0.22 -16.37
C HIS A 288 8.20 1.25 -16.83
N SER A 289 8.40 2.17 -15.88
CA SER A 289 8.48 3.60 -16.13
C SER A 289 9.72 4.00 -16.94
N TYR A 290 10.83 3.23 -16.87
CA TYR A 290 12.02 3.38 -17.72
C TYR A 290 11.78 3.00 -19.19
N ASN A 291 11.02 3.84 -19.90
CA ASN A 291 10.83 3.79 -21.34
C ASN A 291 11.06 5.16 -22.00
N ILE A 292 11.39 5.14 -23.29
CA ILE A 292 11.85 6.34 -24.01
C ILE A 292 10.80 7.47 -24.05
N ARG A 293 9.51 7.13 -24.10
CA ARG A 293 8.41 8.11 -24.06
C ARG A 293 8.42 8.87 -22.74
N ASN A 294 8.55 8.16 -21.63
CA ASN A 294 8.59 8.78 -20.31
C ASN A 294 9.84 9.65 -20.15
N ILE A 295 11.04 9.17 -20.48
CA ILE A 295 12.29 9.96 -20.38
C ILE A 295 12.19 11.29 -21.15
N ILE A 296 11.58 11.30 -22.34
CA ILE A 296 11.33 12.53 -23.11
C ILE A 296 10.40 13.48 -22.32
N MET A 297 9.33 12.97 -21.72
CA MET A 297 8.40 13.76 -20.90
C MET A 297 9.06 14.33 -19.63
N LEU A 298 9.86 13.54 -18.91
CA LEU A 298 10.65 14.01 -17.76
C LEU A 298 11.58 15.17 -18.19
N THR A 299 12.36 14.95 -19.27
CA THR A 299 13.32 15.94 -19.80
C THR A 299 12.67 17.26 -20.24
N ILE A 300 11.45 17.21 -20.78
CA ILE A 300 10.67 18.40 -21.15
C ILE A 300 10.20 19.12 -19.88
N GLY A 301 9.69 18.37 -18.92
CA GLY A 301 9.09 18.91 -17.72
C GLY A 301 10.09 19.53 -16.73
N ASP A 302 11.26 18.93 -16.56
CA ASP A 302 12.39 19.50 -15.79
C ASP A 302 12.77 20.90 -16.31
N LYS A 303 12.84 21.06 -17.63
CA LYS A 303 13.11 22.36 -18.27
C LYS A 303 12.01 23.39 -18.02
N ILE A 304 10.75 22.96 -17.96
CA ILE A 304 9.61 23.85 -17.67
C ILE A 304 9.62 24.28 -16.20
N LYS A 305 9.93 23.35 -15.29
CA LYS A 305 9.86 23.57 -13.83
C LYS A 305 11.15 24.12 -13.21
N ARG A 306 12.29 24.04 -13.92
CA ARG A 306 13.64 24.30 -13.38
C ARG A 306 13.99 23.41 -12.17
N ILE A 307 13.51 22.18 -12.21
CA ILE A 307 13.83 21.13 -11.24
C ILE A 307 14.81 20.18 -11.92
N ASP A 308 15.73 19.60 -11.14
CA ASP A 308 16.62 18.56 -11.61
C ASP A 308 16.22 17.19 -11.03
N SER A 309 15.24 16.55 -11.67
CA SER A 309 14.73 15.23 -11.23
C SER A 309 15.79 14.12 -11.24
N ARG A 310 16.90 14.38 -11.93
CA ARG A 310 17.95 13.44 -12.28
C ARG A 310 18.94 13.24 -11.13
N LEU A 311 19.13 14.29 -10.32
CA LEU A 311 19.89 14.24 -9.07
C LEU A 311 19.07 13.55 -7.99
N ALA A 312 17.84 14.00 -7.75
CA ALA A 312 16.95 13.42 -6.74
C ALA A 312 16.79 11.88 -6.89
N LEU A 313 16.66 11.37 -8.12
CA LEU A 313 16.61 9.92 -8.36
C LEU A 313 17.94 9.20 -8.10
N ALA A 314 19.08 9.83 -8.35
CA ALA A 314 20.38 9.24 -8.03
C ALA A 314 20.60 9.19 -6.50
N ASP A 315 20.19 10.24 -5.80
CA ASP A 315 20.24 10.36 -4.34
C ASP A 315 19.30 9.32 -3.68
N ASP A 316 18.07 9.16 -4.19
CA ASP A 316 17.12 8.14 -3.75
C ASP A 316 17.69 6.70 -3.93
N TYR A 317 18.33 6.39 -5.06
CA TYR A 317 18.97 5.09 -5.29
C TYR A 317 20.24 4.88 -4.46
N TRP A 318 20.96 5.95 -4.12
CA TRP A 318 22.08 5.89 -3.18
C TRP A 318 21.59 5.59 -1.76
N ALA A 319 20.49 6.21 -1.32
CA ALA A 319 19.86 5.88 -0.03
C ALA A 319 19.43 4.40 0.05
N MET A 320 18.86 3.85 -1.03
CA MET A 320 18.55 2.41 -1.12
C MET A 320 19.78 1.51 -0.98
N TYR A 321 20.90 1.85 -1.65
CA TYR A 321 22.16 1.14 -1.47
C TYR A 321 22.63 1.18 -0.01
N VAL A 322 22.66 2.37 0.58
CA VAL A 322 23.12 2.61 1.96
C VAL A 322 22.28 1.83 2.98
N GLY A 323 20.96 1.81 2.83
CA GLY A 323 20.04 1.05 3.67
C GLY A 323 20.23 -0.47 3.52
N LYS A 324 20.05 -1.00 2.30
CA LYS A 324 20.17 -2.45 2.01
C LYS A 324 21.53 -3.02 2.43
N HIS A 325 22.62 -2.29 2.22
CA HIS A 325 23.96 -2.69 2.68
C HIS A 325 24.07 -2.68 4.22
N GLY A 326 23.55 -1.65 4.90
CA GLY A 326 23.54 -1.58 6.36
C GLY A 326 22.75 -2.72 7.01
N MET A 327 21.60 -3.09 6.44
CA MET A 327 20.81 -4.24 6.88
C MET A 327 21.56 -5.56 6.72
N SER A 328 22.26 -5.74 5.59
CA SER A 328 23.15 -6.89 5.37
C SER A 328 24.23 -7.00 6.45
N GLN A 329 24.89 -5.88 6.79
CA GLN A 329 25.88 -5.88 7.88
C GLN A 329 25.25 -6.25 9.23
N TYR A 330 24.07 -5.71 9.56
CA TYR A 330 23.37 -6.06 10.80
C TYR A 330 23.05 -7.56 10.91
N LEU A 331 22.54 -8.15 9.83
CA LEU A 331 22.22 -9.59 9.77
C LEU A 331 23.47 -10.48 9.87
N ILE A 332 24.61 -10.05 9.31
CA ILE A 332 25.90 -10.75 9.45
C ILE A 332 26.41 -10.66 10.90
N GLU A 333 26.30 -9.49 11.53
CA GLU A 333 26.72 -9.26 12.91
C GLU A 333 25.89 -10.04 13.95
N HIS A 334 24.66 -10.42 13.60
CA HIS A 334 23.68 -11.08 14.49
C HIS A 334 23.14 -12.39 13.89
N ALA A 335 23.97 -13.13 13.14
CA ALA A 335 23.55 -14.35 12.46
C ALA A 335 23.08 -15.47 13.41
N GLU A 336 23.39 -15.38 14.71
CA GLU A 336 22.88 -16.26 15.76
C GLU A 336 21.38 -16.10 16.04
N LEU A 337 20.76 -14.96 15.70
CA LEU A 337 19.34 -14.69 15.96
C LEU A 337 18.41 -15.32 14.91
N TYR A 338 18.93 -15.72 13.74
CA TYR A 338 18.11 -16.13 12.60
C TYR A 338 18.86 -17.13 11.69
N PRO A 339 18.37 -18.39 11.54
CA PRO A 339 19.10 -19.45 10.82
C PRO A 339 19.48 -19.14 9.36
N ASP A 340 18.71 -18.28 8.68
CA ASP A 340 18.92 -17.90 7.28
C ASP A 340 19.54 -16.48 7.14
N ALA A 341 20.05 -15.89 8.23
CA ALA A 341 20.58 -14.53 8.26
C ALA A 341 21.72 -14.29 7.25
N GLU A 342 22.70 -15.20 7.18
CA GLU A 342 23.81 -15.09 6.23
C GLU A 342 23.33 -15.12 4.77
N TYR A 343 22.25 -15.86 4.49
CA TYR A 343 21.67 -15.96 3.16
C TYR A 343 20.89 -14.70 2.78
N GLU A 344 20.00 -14.22 3.65
CA GLU A 344 19.26 -12.98 3.44
C GLU A 344 20.23 -11.78 3.37
N ALA A 345 21.25 -11.72 4.21
CA ALA A 345 22.29 -10.68 4.17
C ALA A 345 23.06 -10.68 2.85
N THR A 346 23.42 -11.86 2.33
CA THR A 346 24.10 -11.99 1.03
C THR A 346 23.21 -11.46 -0.09
N LEU A 347 21.92 -11.81 -0.08
CA LEU A 347 20.94 -11.33 -1.04
C LEU A 347 20.78 -9.80 -0.96
N LEU A 348 20.61 -9.24 0.23
CA LEU A 348 20.49 -7.80 0.46
C LEU A 348 21.73 -7.01 0.01
N ASP A 349 22.95 -7.54 0.19
CA ASP A 349 24.17 -6.87 -0.31
C ASP A 349 24.26 -6.91 -1.84
N ILE A 350 23.91 -8.03 -2.47
CA ILE A 350 23.81 -8.11 -3.94
C ILE A 350 22.77 -7.10 -4.45
N GLU A 351 21.63 -6.98 -3.77
CA GLU A 351 20.59 -6.01 -4.11
C GLU A 351 21.08 -4.57 -3.96
N ALA A 352 21.74 -4.25 -2.84
CA ALA A 352 22.33 -2.94 -2.57
C ALA A 352 23.28 -2.52 -3.70
N ASN A 353 24.17 -3.42 -4.12
CA ASN A 353 25.09 -3.18 -5.23
C ASN A 353 24.37 -2.94 -6.57
N ASN A 354 23.18 -3.52 -6.78
CA ASN A 354 22.33 -3.23 -7.94
C ASN A 354 21.66 -1.85 -7.84
N TRP A 355 21.23 -1.40 -6.65
CA TRP A 355 20.76 -0.02 -6.43
C TRP A 355 21.86 1.02 -6.70
N LEU A 356 23.09 0.76 -6.25
CA LEU A 356 24.27 1.58 -6.57
C LEU A 356 24.53 1.64 -8.09
N LEU A 357 24.40 0.50 -8.78
CA LEU A 357 24.53 0.44 -10.23
C LEU A 357 23.39 1.20 -10.95
N LEU A 358 22.17 1.20 -10.42
CA LEU A 358 21.06 2.02 -10.92
C LEU A 358 21.34 3.52 -10.78
N ALA A 359 21.91 3.98 -9.66
CA ALA A 359 22.31 5.38 -9.50
C ALA A 359 23.31 5.78 -10.60
N ALA A 360 24.38 5.01 -10.79
CA ALA A 360 25.38 5.24 -11.82
C ALA A 360 24.80 5.19 -13.25
N LYS A 361 23.92 4.22 -13.54
CA LYS A 361 23.27 4.08 -14.86
C LYS A 361 22.26 5.19 -15.16
N ASN A 362 21.61 5.74 -14.14
CA ASN A 362 20.81 6.95 -14.29
C ASN A 362 21.68 8.15 -14.65
N MET A 363 22.76 8.40 -13.91
CA MET A 363 23.71 9.47 -14.27
C MET A 363 24.26 9.29 -15.70
N GLU A 364 24.54 8.05 -16.13
CA GLU A 364 24.90 7.77 -17.52
C GLU A 364 23.76 8.17 -18.48
N LEU A 365 22.53 7.68 -18.28
CA LEU A 365 21.37 7.98 -19.12
C LEU A 365 21.18 9.49 -19.31
N TRP A 366 21.28 10.25 -18.22
CA TRP A 366 21.11 11.70 -18.18
C TRP A 366 22.26 12.49 -18.81
N SER A 367 23.45 11.90 -18.92
CA SER A 367 24.57 12.47 -19.68
C SER A 367 24.39 12.36 -21.21
N ILE A 368 23.50 11.48 -21.69
CA ILE A 368 23.33 11.20 -23.12
C ILE A 368 22.44 12.28 -23.76
N PRO A 369 22.93 13.02 -24.79
CA PRO A 369 22.12 14.00 -25.50
C PRO A 369 20.84 13.39 -26.09
N ILE A 370 19.71 14.08 -25.95
CA ILE A 370 18.35 13.59 -26.30
C ILE A 370 18.19 13.08 -27.74
N PHE A 371 19.06 13.50 -28.67
CA PHE A 371 19.07 13.03 -30.06
C PHE A 371 19.84 11.72 -30.28
N ARG A 372 20.55 11.18 -29.28
CA ARG A 372 21.26 9.89 -29.35
C ARG A 372 20.38 8.73 -28.89
N LEU A 373 19.19 8.62 -29.49
CA LEU A 373 18.17 7.60 -29.16
C LEU A 373 18.73 6.16 -29.04
N PRO A 374 19.62 5.65 -29.92
CA PRO A 374 20.12 4.29 -29.78
C PRO A 374 20.91 4.04 -28.49
N LYS A 375 21.71 5.03 -28.03
CA LYS A 375 22.45 4.88 -26.76
C LYS A 375 21.50 5.01 -25.55
N GLN A 376 20.51 5.90 -25.61
CA GLN A 376 19.50 5.98 -24.54
C GLN A 376 18.71 4.68 -24.42
N ILE A 377 18.34 4.04 -25.54
CA ILE A 377 17.65 2.75 -25.55
C ILE A 377 18.52 1.63 -24.95
N SER A 378 19.84 1.61 -25.21
CA SER A 378 20.77 0.65 -24.57
C SER A 378 20.77 0.80 -23.05
N VAL A 379 21.03 2.01 -22.55
CA VAL A 379 21.10 2.26 -21.10
C VAL A 379 19.74 2.04 -20.42
N LEU A 380 18.63 2.34 -21.10
CA LEU A 380 17.28 1.99 -20.61
C LEU A 380 17.04 0.49 -20.52
N LYS A 381 17.61 -0.31 -21.42
CA LYS A 381 17.57 -1.77 -21.31
C LYS A 381 18.39 -2.23 -20.11
N GLU A 382 19.63 -1.75 -19.99
CA GLU A 382 20.53 -2.09 -18.88
C GLU A 382 19.90 -1.75 -17.51
N ILE A 383 19.28 -0.57 -17.37
CA ILE A 383 18.52 -0.19 -16.16
C ILE A 383 17.40 -1.19 -15.85
N ARG A 384 16.63 -1.60 -16.87
CA ARG A 384 15.53 -2.56 -16.69
C ARG A 384 16.02 -3.97 -16.36
N ASP A 385 17.14 -4.40 -16.96
CA ASP A 385 17.78 -5.67 -16.68
C ASP A 385 18.33 -5.70 -15.23
N ILE A 386 18.79 -4.57 -14.69
CA ILE A 386 19.19 -4.44 -13.27
C ILE A 386 17.97 -4.52 -12.33
N PHE A 387 16.86 -3.86 -12.67
CA PHE A 387 15.62 -4.00 -11.90
C PHE A 387 15.09 -5.44 -11.89
N ASP A 388 15.28 -6.22 -12.97
CA ASP A 388 14.94 -7.65 -12.98
C ASP A 388 15.73 -8.44 -11.93
N VAL A 389 17.02 -8.13 -11.72
CA VAL A 389 17.84 -8.74 -10.65
C VAL A 389 17.31 -8.36 -9.27
N ILE A 390 17.02 -7.08 -9.04
CA ILE A 390 16.47 -6.59 -7.76
C ILE A 390 15.14 -7.27 -7.43
N ILE A 391 14.22 -7.33 -8.39
CA ILE A 391 12.91 -7.98 -8.23
C ILE A 391 13.07 -9.46 -7.89
N SER A 392 13.96 -10.16 -8.59
CA SER A 392 14.23 -11.58 -8.32
C SER A 392 14.82 -11.82 -6.93
N ILE A 393 15.58 -10.87 -6.38
CA ILE A 393 16.14 -10.95 -5.03
C ILE A 393 15.06 -10.68 -3.98
N GLU A 394 14.27 -9.62 -4.13
CA GLU A 394 13.17 -9.32 -3.22
C GLU A 394 12.14 -10.46 -3.21
N GLU A 395 11.82 -11.08 -4.36
CA GLU A 395 10.93 -12.26 -4.43
C GLU A 395 11.47 -13.48 -3.66
N ASP A 396 12.79 -13.70 -3.66
CA ASP A 396 13.43 -14.82 -2.98
C ASP A 396 13.50 -14.59 -1.45
N ILE A 397 13.85 -13.38 -1.02
CA ILE A 397 13.77 -12.97 0.40
C ILE A 397 12.33 -13.11 0.89
N ILE A 398 11.36 -12.49 0.21
CA ILE A 398 9.93 -12.51 0.56
C ILE A 398 9.37 -13.95 0.70
N LYS A 399 9.87 -14.88 -0.11
CA LYS A 399 9.40 -16.27 -0.17
C LYS A 399 10.03 -17.14 0.92
N ASN A 400 11.31 -16.95 1.21
CA ASN A 400 12.05 -17.81 2.13
C ASN A 400 12.01 -17.28 3.58
N SER A 401 11.78 -15.97 3.80
CA SER A 401 11.53 -15.44 5.13
C SER A 401 10.28 -16.08 5.75
N PRO A 402 10.32 -16.53 7.02
CA PRO A 402 9.21 -17.21 7.66
C PRO A 402 8.01 -16.26 7.84
N SER A 403 7.01 -16.39 6.96
CA SER A 403 5.68 -15.85 7.19
C SER A 403 5.01 -16.69 8.29
N THR A 404 5.15 -16.26 9.54
CA THR A 404 4.86 -17.07 10.75
C THR A 404 3.42 -17.57 10.89
N VAL A 405 2.50 -17.16 10.02
CA VAL A 405 1.12 -17.68 9.93
C VAL A 405 0.68 -17.74 8.46
N PRO A 406 0.27 -18.92 7.92
CA PRO A 406 -0.38 -19.01 6.62
C PRO A 406 -1.81 -18.44 6.67
N LEU A 407 -2.22 -17.77 5.60
CA LEU A 407 -3.63 -17.46 5.36
C LEU A 407 -4.34 -18.73 4.87
N ARG A 408 -5.66 -18.84 5.13
CA ARG A 408 -6.53 -19.82 4.46
C ARG A 408 -7.69 -19.10 3.77
N SER A 409 -7.90 -19.39 2.49
CA SER A 409 -9.12 -18.99 1.75
C SER A 409 -10.33 -19.77 2.26
N ILE A 410 -11.51 -19.13 2.33
CA ILE A 410 -12.75 -19.76 2.80
C ILE A 410 -13.71 -19.95 1.61
N ALA A 411 -14.25 -21.15 1.43
CA ALA A 411 -15.18 -21.47 0.34
C ALA A 411 -16.64 -21.08 0.64
N GLU A 412 -17.42 -20.77 -0.39
CA GLU A 412 -18.83 -20.34 -0.25
C GLU A 412 -19.74 -21.42 0.37
N PHE A 413 -19.40 -22.71 0.20
CA PHE A 413 -20.13 -23.82 0.80
C PHE A 413 -19.76 -24.09 2.26
N GLU A 414 -18.75 -23.41 2.82
CA GLU A 414 -18.48 -23.41 4.27
C GLU A 414 -19.57 -22.62 5.02
N SER A 415 -19.58 -22.76 6.36
CA SER A 415 -20.62 -22.14 7.20
C SER A 415 -20.62 -20.62 7.08
N ALA A 416 -21.80 -20.00 7.07
CA ALA A 416 -21.98 -18.55 7.01
C ALA A 416 -22.98 -18.05 8.06
N ASP A 417 -22.73 -16.85 8.61
CA ASP A 417 -23.57 -16.26 9.66
C ASP A 417 -24.34 -15.01 9.21
N GLU A 418 -23.90 -14.33 8.15
CA GLU A 418 -24.54 -13.14 7.59
C GLU A 418 -24.64 -13.18 6.04
N LEU A 419 -25.81 -12.87 5.50
CA LEU A 419 -26.03 -12.52 4.10
C LEU A 419 -26.07 -11.00 3.94
N ILE A 420 -25.17 -10.47 3.13
CA ILE A 420 -24.97 -9.05 2.86
C ILE A 420 -25.56 -8.70 1.51
N ILE A 421 -26.45 -7.71 1.50
CA ILE A 421 -27.09 -7.16 0.30
C ILE A 421 -26.92 -5.64 0.31
N THR A 422 -26.54 -5.07 -0.83
CA THR A 422 -26.62 -3.61 -1.04
C THR A 422 -27.90 -3.25 -1.76
N TRP A 423 -28.77 -2.47 -1.12
CA TRP A 423 -30.03 -2.10 -1.72
C TRP A 423 -29.83 -1.19 -2.95
N PRO A 424 -30.50 -1.44 -4.09
CA PRO A 424 -30.29 -0.69 -5.31
C PRO A 424 -30.56 0.82 -5.12
N GLN A 425 -29.50 1.60 -5.36
CA GLN A 425 -29.43 3.03 -5.03
C GLN A 425 -29.90 3.93 -6.18
N PHE A 426 -30.08 5.21 -5.85
CA PHE A 426 -30.68 6.23 -6.71
C PHE A 426 -29.59 7.05 -7.41
N GLN A 427 -29.58 7.10 -8.74
CA GLN A 427 -28.91 8.17 -9.48
C GLN A 427 -29.95 9.19 -9.99
N PRO A 428 -29.84 10.51 -9.67
CA PRO A 428 -30.96 11.45 -9.80
C PRO A 428 -31.47 11.79 -11.20
N ALA A 429 -30.89 11.27 -12.28
CA ALA A 429 -30.98 11.90 -13.60
C ALA A 429 -32.27 11.59 -14.41
N LEU A 430 -32.93 10.44 -14.21
CA LEU A 430 -33.99 9.95 -15.11
C LEU A 430 -35.19 9.30 -14.39
N PRO A 431 -36.41 9.87 -14.48
CA PRO A 431 -37.62 9.28 -13.88
C PRO A 431 -37.98 7.87 -14.37
N LEU A 432 -37.70 7.55 -15.64
CA LEU A 432 -37.93 6.21 -16.19
C LEU A 432 -37.04 5.14 -15.54
N LEU A 433 -35.78 5.50 -15.25
CA LEU A 433 -34.85 4.61 -14.55
C LEU A 433 -35.30 4.36 -13.11
N LEU A 434 -35.85 5.39 -12.44
CA LEU A 434 -36.44 5.26 -11.11
C LEU A 434 -37.66 4.33 -11.09
N MET A 435 -38.54 4.38 -12.11
CA MET A 435 -39.66 3.43 -12.23
C MET A 435 -39.16 2.00 -12.34
N ARG A 436 -38.21 1.73 -13.25
CA ARG A 436 -37.59 0.42 -13.44
C ARG A 436 -36.93 -0.12 -12.16
N LEU A 437 -36.07 0.68 -11.52
CA LEU A 437 -35.45 0.31 -10.24
C LEU A 437 -36.49 -0.04 -9.16
N THR A 438 -37.57 0.73 -9.07
CA THR A 438 -38.58 0.58 -7.98
C THR A 438 -39.56 -0.57 -8.23
N LEU A 439 -39.90 -0.85 -9.49
CA LEU A 439 -40.95 -1.77 -9.91
C LEU A 439 -40.44 -3.12 -10.46
N GLU A 440 -39.19 -3.19 -10.93
CA GLU A 440 -38.61 -4.39 -11.55
C GLU A 440 -37.45 -4.96 -10.71
N ILE A 441 -36.50 -4.10 -10.29
CA ILE A 441 -35.28 -4.55 -9.58
C ILE A 441 -35.52 -4.73 -8.08
N GLN A 442 -36.18 -3.79 -7.41
CA GLN A 442 -36.41 -3.90 -5.96
C GLN A 442 -37.31 -5.07 -5.52
N PRO A 443 -38.32 -5.54 -6.28
CA PRO A 443 -39.04 -6.78 -5.97
C PRO A 443 -38.12 -8.00 -5.90
N TYR A 444 -37.20 -8.15 -6.86
CA TYR A 444 -36.22 -9.24 -6.88
C TYR A 444 -35.40 -9.29 -5.57
N PHE A 445 -34.87 -8.15 -5.10
CA PHE A 445 -34.14 -8.09 -3.82
C PHE A 445 -35.02 -8.47 -2.62
N ILE A 446 -36.32 -8.17 -2.64
CA ILE A 446 -37.26 -8.57 -1.57
C ILE A 446 -37.46 -10.09 -1.58
N ASP A 447 -37.56 -10.69 -2.75
CA ASP A 447 -37.78 -12.13 -2.88
C ASP A 447 -36.49 -12.92 -2.50
N VAL A 448 -35.29 -12.41 -2.79
CA VAL A 448 -34.01 -12.91 -2.24
C VAL A 448 -33.98 -12.81 -0.71
N ILE A 449 -34.35 -11.66 -0.13
CA ILE A 449 -34.40 -11.47 1.34
C ILE A 449 -35.39 -12.46 1.97
N HIS A 450 -36.58 -12.61 1.39
CA HIS A 450 -37.61 -13.53 1.91
C HIS A 450 -37.16 -14.99 1.83
N ALA A 451 -36.39 -15.35 0.80
CA ALA A 451 -35.83 -16.68 0.63
C ALA A 451 -34.57 -16.96 1.48
N ALA A 452 -34.12 -16.03 2.33
CA ALA A 452 -32.95 -16.21 3.19
C ALA A 452 -33.19 -15.90 4.68
N GLU A 453 -34.27 -15.18 5.03
CA GLU A 453 -34.51 -14.69 6.39
C GLU A 453 -34.72 -15.76 7.47
N ASP A 454 -35.20 -16.95 7.08
CA ASP A 454 -35.32 -18.14 7.95
C ASP A 454 -34.04 -18.98 8.03
N VAL A 455 -32.95 -18.55 7.38
CA VAL A 455 -31.70 -19.33 7.20
C VAL A 455 -30.51 -18.67 7.89
N ILE A 456 -30.35 -17.36 7.70
CA ILE A 456 -29.11 -16.62 8.01
C ILE A 456 -29.45 -15.17 8.42
N HIS A 457 -28.56 -14.49 9.15
CA HIS A 457 -28.77 -13.07 9.45
C HIS A 457 -28.68 -12.23 8.18
N ILE A 458 -29.55 -11.23 7.99
CA ILE A 458 -29.51 -10.40 6.77
C ILE A 458 -29.02 -8.99 7.09
N ARG A 459 -27.97 -8.55 6.41
CA ARG A 459 -27.53 -7.15 6.38
C ARG A 459 -27.98 -6.48 5.09
N ILE A 460 -28.69 -5.35 5.24
CA ILE A 460 -29.06 -4.48 4.13
C ILE A 460 -28.28 -3.17 4.24
N ASN A 461 -27.39 -2.93 3.28
CA ASN A 461 -26.71 -1.66 3.12
C ASN A 461 -27.65 -0.66 2.43
N PHE A 462 -27.72 0.55 2.96
CA PHE A 462 -28.60 1.60 2.44
C PHE A 462 -27.88 2.96 2.37
N ASP A 463 -28.32 3.81 1.45
CA ASP A 463 -27.92 5.21 1.33
C ASP A 463 -29.07 6.14 1.73
N GLY A 464 -28.93 6.75 2.91
CA GLY A 464 -29.82 7.78 3.43
C GLY A 464 -31.08 7.28 4.17
N PRO A 465 -31.62 8.07 5.12
CA PRO A 465 -32.70 7.65 6.01
C PRO A 465 -34.03 7.37 5.28
N LEU A 466 -34.31 8.07 4.17
CA LEU A 466 -35.52 7.85 3.38
C LEU A 466 -35.52 6.49 2.68
N GLN A 467 -34.35 6.01 2.22
CA GLN A 467 -34.24 4.69 1.62
C GLN A 467 -34.51 3.60 2.66
N LYS A 468 -33.91 3.69 3.86
CA LYS A 468 -34.19 2.78 4.98
C LYS A 468 -35.69 2.67 5.29
N LEU A 469 -36.40 3.79 5.37
CA LEU A 469 -37.86 3.80 5.61
C LEU A 469 -38.64 3.16 4.45
N ASN A 470 -38.21 3.34 3.20
CA ASN A 470 -38.82 2.68 2.05
C ASN A 470 -38.64 1.16 2.08
N ILE A 471 -37.42 0.68 2.39
CA ILE A 471 -37.10 -0.73 2.51
C ILE A 471 -37.96 -1.38 3.60
N ILE A 472 -37.98 -0.79 4.81
CA ILE A 472 -38.83 -1.24 5.92
C ILE A 472 -40.30 -1.33 5.48
N SER A 473 -40.84 -0.30 4.82
CA SER A 473 -42.22 -0.33 4.33
C SER A 473 -42.47 -1.45 3.29
N LYS A 474 -41.49 -1.75 2.43
CA LYS A 474 -41.60 -2.80 1.42
C LYS A 474 -41.54 -4.20 2.03
N LEU A 475 -40.60 -4.46 2.95
CA LEU A 475 -40.48 -5.74 3.65
C LEU A 475 -41.71 -6.02 4.53
N THR A 476 -42.18 -5.04 5.30
CA THR A 476 -43.38 -5.19 6.13
C THR A 476 -44.64 -5.47 5.30
N LYS A 477 -44.78 -4.88 4.09
CA LYS A 477 -45.90 -5.19 3.17
C LYS A 477 -45.90 -6.62 2.65
N LYS A 478 -44.74 -7.28 2.64
CA LYS A 478 -44.57 -8.71 2.30
C LYS A 478 -44.57 -9.61 3.54
N ALA A 479 -44.88 -9.07 4.72
CA ALA A 479 -44.86 -9.76 6.02
C ALA A 479 -43.49 -10.36 6.42
N ILE A 480 -42.39 -9.85 5.86
CA ILE A 480 -41.03 -10.28 6.19
C ILE A 480 -40.65 -9.76 7.58
N PRO A 481 -40.22 -10.63 8.52
CA PRO A 481 -39.75 -10.23 9.84
C PRO A 481 -38.52 -9.32 9.78
N LEU A 482 -38.46 -8.29 10.64
CA LEU A 482 -37.34 -7.35 10.69
C LEU A 482 -36.37 -7.64 11.86
N ASN A 483 -36.67 -8.63 12.70
CA ASN A 483 -35.85 -9.00 13.85
C ASN A 483 -34.52 -9.67 13.45
N ASN A 484 -34.48 -10.35 12.31
CA ASN A 484 -33.27 -10.95 11.75
C ASN A 484 -32.59 -10.07 10.68
N ILE A 485 -32.87 -8.76 10.66
CA ILE A 485 -32.39 -7.83 9.62
C ILE A 485 -31.66 -6.62 10.22
N THR A 486 -30.37 -6.48 9.92
CA THR A 486 -29.56 -5.30 10.25
C THR A 486 -29.48 -4.31 9.09
N PHE A 487 -29.88 -3.07 9.33
CA PHE A 487 -29.78 -1.97 8.36
C PHE A 487 -28.52 -1.14 8.61
N THR A 488 -27.56 -1.16 7.68
CA THR A 488 -26.28 -0.44 7.80
C THR A 488 -26.20 0.72 6.81
N TYR A 489 -25.84 1.93 7.28
CA TYR A 489 -25.60 3.06 6.37
C TYR A 489 -24.20 2.94 5.79
N ILE A 490 -24.10 2.51 4.53
CA ILE A 490 -22.86 2.49 3.75
C ILE A 490 -23.23 2.94 2.34
N PRO A 491 -22.85 4.17 1.92
CA PRO A 491 -23.10 4.63 0.55
C PRO A 491 -22.17 3.88 -0.42
N THR A 492 -22.70 3.53 -1.59
CA THR A 492 -21.96 2.78 -2.63
C THR A 492 -22.17 3.44 -4.00
N ASN A 493 -21.46 2.97 -5.02
CA ASN A 493 -21.76 3.34 -6.41
C ASN A 493 -22.72 2.35 -7.07
N THR A 494 -22.68 1.07 -6.68
CA THR A 494 -23.52 0.01 -7.25
C THR A 494 -24.04 -0.98 -6.20
N PHE A 495 -24.95 -1.87 -6.63
CA PHE A 495 -25.52 -2.95 -5.79
C PHE A 495 -24.83 -4.32 -5.98
N TRP A 496 -23.77 -4.39 -6.78
CA TRP A 496 -23.00 -5.60 -7.08
C TRP A 496 -22.03 -5.99 -5.96
N ILE A 497 -22.58 -6.23 -4.76
CA ILE A 497 -21.81 -6.48 -3.53
C ILE A 497 -20.89 -7.70 -3.62
N ARG A 498 -21.16 -8.65 -4.53
CA ARG A 498 -20.23 -9.76 -4.81
C ARG A 498 -18.89 -9.29 -5.33
N ASP A 499 -18.90 -8.27 -6.19
CA ASP A 499 -17.72 -7.83 -6.92
C ASP A 499 -16.77 -7.01 -6.05
N TYR A 500 -17.33 -6.05 -5.31
CA TYR A 500 -16.58 -5.10 -4.47
C TYR A 500 -16.60 -5.45 -2.98
N GLY A 501 -17.26 -6.54 -2.62
CA GLY A 501 -17.36 -7.01 -1.24
C GLY A 501 -16.02 -7.46 -0.68
N PRO A 502 -15.95 -7.70 0.64
CA PRO A 502 -14.74 -8.17 1.28
C PRO A 502 -14.37 -9.58 0.77
N PHE A 503 -13.10 -9.81 0.46
CA PHE A 503 -12.59 -11.18 0.35
C PHE A 503 -12.24 -11.64 1.76
N PHE A 504 -12.96 -12.66 2.24
CA PHE A 504 -12.76 -13.20 3.58
C PHE A 504 -11.72 -14.32 3.56
N VAL A 505 -10.75 -14.22 4.48
CA VAL A 505 -9.74 -15.25 4.73
C VAL A 505 -9.63 -15.49 6.23
N GLU A 506 -9.08 -16.63 6.59
CA GLU A 506 -8.79 -17.03 7.96
C GLU A 506 -7.28 -16.89 8.24
N LYS A 507 -6.93 -16.38 9.43
CA LYS A 507 -5.56 -16.24 9.91
C LYS A 507 -5.54 -16.35 11.44
N ASN A 508 -4.77 -17.26 12.03
CA ASN A 508 -4.78 -17.53 13.48
C ASN A 508 -6.20 -17.75 14.04
N ASP A 509 -7.02 -18.53 13.35
CA ASP A 509 -8.42 -18.79 13.73
C ASP A 509 -9.28 -17.50 13.84
N GLU A 510 -8.82 -16.39 13.23
CA GLU A 510 -9.54 -15.12 13.14
C GLU A 510 -9.96 -14.79 11.71
N LEU A 511 -11.12 -14.14 11.57
CA LEU A 511 -11.60 -13.63 10.30
C LEU A 511 -10.82 -12.36 9.92
N VAL A 512 -10.26 -12.35 8.71
CA VAL A 512 -9.53 -11.22 8.13
C VAL A 512 -10.18 -10.84 6.79
N ILE A 513 -10.24 -9.54 6.52
CA ILE A 513 -10.64 -8.99 5.22
C ILE A 513 -9.40 -8.66 4.40
N VAL A 514 -9.40 -9.18 3.17
CA VAL A 514 -8.46 -8.83 2.09
C VAL A 514 -9.20 -7.87 1.13
N ASP A 515 -8.70 -6.64 1.03
CA ASP A 515 -9.36 -5.55 0.30
C ASP A 515 -8.74 -5.37 -1.11
N PHE A 516 -9.28 -6.10 -2.10
CA PHE A 516 -8.91 -5.91 -3.52
C PHE A 516 -9.62 -4.71 -4.12
N ASN A 517 -8.93 -3.97 -4.98
CA ASN A 517 -9.54 -2.87 -5.70
C ASN A 517 -10.54 -3.40 -6.76
N TYR A 518 -11.77 -2.87 -6.79
CA TYR A 518 -12.76 -3.29 -7.78
C TYR A 518 -12.54 -2.60 -9.14
N PHE A 519 -12.70 -1.27 -9.21
CA PHE A 519 -12.83 -0.56 -10.51
C PHE A 519 -11.95 0.69 -10.65
N GLY A 520 -10.73 0.63 -10.12
CA GLY A 520 -9.75 1.73 -10.22
C GLY A 520 -10.27 3.00 -9.57
N LEU A 521 -10.22 4.13 -10.28
CA LEU A 521 -10.81 5.40 -9.81
C LEU A 521 -12.29 5.57 -10.21
N GLY A 522 -12.90 4.60 -10.90
CA GLY A 522 -14.23 4.74 -11.48
C GLY A 522 -15.39 4.47 -10.50
N ARG A 523 -15.16 3.70 -9.43
CA ARG A 523 -16.16 3.39 -8.39
C ARG A 523 -15.56 3.55 -6.98
N PRO A 524 -15.28 4.80 -6.55
CA PRO A 524 -14.56 5.06 -5.30
C PRO A 524 -15.32 4.68 -4.02
N LEU A 525 -16.66 4.64 -4.04
CA LEU A 525 -17.45 4.21 -2.88
C LEU A 525 -17.52 2.69 -2.78
N ASP A 526 -17.64 1.98 -3.92
CA ASP A 526 -17.58 0.51 -3.96
C ASP A 526 -16.21 0.04 -3.43
N ASN A 527 -15.10 0.63 -3.89
CA ASN A 527 -13.74 0.32 -3.40
C ASN A 527 -13.53 0.62 -1.90
N LEU A 528 -14.33 1.50 -1.28
CA LEU A 528 -14.21 1.79 0.15
C LEU A 528 -15.05 0.83 1.01
N TYR A 529 -15.91 0.01 0.38
CA TYR A 529 -16.86 -0.81 1.10
C TYR A 529 -16.20 -1.81 2.07
N PRO A 530 -15.18 -2.63 1.68
CA PRO A 530 -14.59 -3.60 2.61
C PRO A 530 -13.93 -2.91 3.82
N THR A 531 -13.17 -1.84 3.55
CA THR A 531 -12.58 -0.94 4.56
C THR A 531 -13.61 -0.25 5.48
N ILE A 532 -14.87 -0.06 5.06
CA ILE A 532 -15.93 0.44 5.95
C ILE A 532 -16.61 -0.71 6.72
N TYR A 533 -16.90 -1.83 6.04
CA TYR A 533 -17.62 -2.97 6.59
C TYR A 533 -16.90 -3.60 7.79
N GLY A 534 -15.62 -3.97 7.64
CA GLY A 534 -14.84 -4.54 8.75
C GLY A 534 -14.60 -3.57 9.92
N ARG A 535 -14.52 -2.24 9.71
CA ARG A 535 -14.45 -1.26 10.79
C ARG A 535 -15.71 -1.24 11.63
N ILE A 536 -16.87 -1.33 10.99
CA ILE A 536 -18.18 -1.42 11.66
C ILE A 536 -18.28 -2.74 12.44
N ASN A 537 -17.79 -3.84 11.87
CA ASN A 537 -17.88 -5.18 12.46
C ASN A 537 -16.66 -5.60 13.30
N LYS A 538 -15.65 -4.72 13.46
CA LYS A 538 -14.37 -4.96 14.15
C LYS A 538 -13.55 -6.15 13.62
N ILE A 539 -13.64 -6.43 12.33
CA ILE A 539 -12.88 -7.49 11.65
C ILE A 539 -11.47 -6.97 11.35
N LYS A 540 -10.45 -7.83 11.49
CA LYS A 540 -9.06 -7.47 11.15
C LYS A 540 -8.90 -7.34 9.64
N TYR A 541 -7.88 -6.59 9.23
CA TYR A 541 -7.61 -6.24 7.84
C TYR A 541 -6.21 -6.67 7.43
N SER A 542 -6.10 -7.09 6.18
CA SER A 542 -4.86 -7.09 5.41
C SER A 542 -5.15 -6.32 4.13
N PHE A 543 -4.55 -5.16 3.93
CA PHE A 543 -4.60 -4.52 2.62
C PHE A 543 -3.91 -5.42 1.60
N THR A 544 -4.49 -5.58 0.40
CA THR A 544 -3.79 -6.34 -0.64
C THR A 544 -2.51 -5.61 -0.99
N THR A 545 -1.38 -6.32 -1.01
CA THR A 545 -0.08 -5.72 -1.27
C THR A 545 0.00 -5.01 -2.63
N ASN A 546 -0.81 -5.44 -3.62
CA ASN A 546 -0.74 -4.94 -4.98
C ASN A 546 -1.95 -4.08 -5.42
N PHE A 547 -1.80 -2.75 -5.35
CA PHE A 547 -2.79 -1.77 -5.83
C PHE A 547 -3.02 -1.77 -7.37
N LEU A 548 -2.19 -2.47 -8.16
CA LEU A 548 -2.39 -2.59 -9.61
C LEU A 548 -3.51 -3.58 -9.94
N LEU A 549 -3.63 -4.67 -9.19
CA LEU A 549 -4.62 -5.71 -9.46
C LEU A 549 -6.02 -5.21 -9.08
N CYS A 550 -6.83 -4.93 -10.10
CA CYS A 550 -8.27 -4.92 -9.97
C CYS A 550 -8.79 -6.36 -9.96
N PHE A 551 -9.52 -6.75 -8.92
CA PHE A 551 -10.08 -8.10 -8.82
C PHE A 551 -11.53 -8.02 -8.35
N HIS A 552 -12.39 -8.85 -8.94
CA HIS A 552 -13.83 -8.84 -8.74
C HIS A 552 -14.22 -10.16 -8.08
N GLY A 553 -14.99 -10.15 -6.98
CA GLY A 553 -15.39 -11.38 -6.31
C GLY A 553 -16.25 -12.34 -7.14
N GLY A 554 -16.99 -11.87 -8.17
CA GLY A 554 -17.68 -12.76 -9.12
C GLY A 554 -16.73 -13.56 -10.01
N ASN A 555 -15.48 -13.09 -10.19
CA ASN A 555 -14.42 -13.80 -10.89
C ASN A 555 -13.53 -14.65 -9.96
N TYR A 556 -14.02 -15.04 -8.78
CA TYR A 556 -13.27 -15.82 -7.80
C TYR A 556 -14.12 -16.94 -7.21
N MET A 557 -13.51 -18.12 -7.14
CA MET A 557 -14.08 -19.33 -6.56
C MET A 557 -12.94 -20.13 -5.92
N THR A 558 -13.18 -20.73 -4.76
CA THR A 558 -12.18 -21.53 -4.02
C THR A 558 -12.82 -22.76 -3.37
N ASP A 559 -12.01 -23.80 -3.14
CA ASP A 559 -12.41 -25.04 -2.46
C ASP A 559 -12.09 -25.05 -0.95
N GLY A 560 -11.55 -23.95 -0.42
CA GLY A 560 -11.19 -23.80 0.98
C GLY A 560 -9.93 -24.57 1.40
N GLN A 561 -9.28 -25.25 0.45
CA GLN A 561 -8.14 -26.17 0.63
C GLN A 561 -6.96 -25.76 -0.27
N GLY A 562 -6.75 -24.45 -0.41
CA GLY A 562 -5.61 -23.89 -1.14
C GLY A 562 -5.78 -23.79 -2.65
N ARG A 563 -6.92 -24.18 -3.25
CA ARG A 563 -7.13 -24.03 -4.71
C ARG A 563 -8.17 -22.95 -5.01
N ALA A 564 -7.91 -22.17 -6.06
CA ALA A 564 -8.87 -21.23 -6.61
C ALA A 564 -9.02 -21.37 -8.13
N MET A 565 -10.17 -20.93 -8.62
CA MET A 565 -10.53 -20.88 -10.03
C MET A 565 -11.03 -19.48 -10.38
N ILE A 566 -10.52 -18.95 -11.50
CA ILE A 566 -10.82 -17.60 -12.01
C ILE A 566 -11.00 -17.67 -13.54
N ALA A 567 -11.68 -16.71 -14.16
CA ALA A 567 -11.78 -16.61 -15.61
C ALA A 567 -10.82 -15.55 -16.20
N ASP A 568 -10.48 -15.68 -17.49
CA ASP A 568 -9.44 -14.91 -18.18
C ASP A 568 -9.85 -13.49 -18.65
N ALA A 569 -11.11 -13.25 -19.00
CA ALA A 569 -11.55 -11.97 -19.55
C ALA A 569 -11.52 -10.83 -18.51
N PRO A 570 -11.94 -11.00 -17.24
CA PRO A 570 -11.96 -9.93 -16.25
C PRO A 570 -10.54 -9.45 -15.90
N LEU A 571 -9.54 -10.34 -16.00
CA LEU A 571 -8.13 -9.98 -15.85
C LEU A 571 -7.68 -8.92 -16.88
N ASN A 572 -8.39 -8.78 -18.00
CA ASN A 572 -8.07 -7.83 -19.06
C ASN A 572 -8.88 -6.52 -18.99
N TYR A 573 -9.84 -6.38 -18.07
CA TYR A 573 -10.74 -5.22 -18.03
C TYR A 573 -10.05 -3.95 -17.55
N SER A 574 -9.29 -4.04 -16.46
CA SER A 574 -8.50 -2.93 -15.93
C SER A 574 -7.24 -2.70 -16.75
N ILE A 575 -6.97 -1.43 -17.10
CA ILE A 575 -5.69 -1.04 -17.73
C ILE A 575 -4.48 -1.29 -16.80
N ARG A 576 -4.70 -1.38 -15.48
CA ARG A 576 -3.64 -1.71 -14.51
C ARG A 576 -3.32 -3.20 -14.50
N ASN A 577 -4.33 -4.06 -14.63
CA ASN A 577 -4.11 -5.52 -14.74
C ASN A 577 -3.30 -5.87 -15.99
N ARG A 578 -3.47 -5.12 -17.09
CA ARG A 578 -2.65 -5.27 -18.32
C ARG A 578 -1.17 -4.89 -18.15
N LEU A 579 -0.76 -4.41 -16.97
CA LEU A 579 0.64 -4.24 -16.59
C LEU A 579 1.22 -5.49 -15.91
N LEU A 580 0.38 -6.44 -15.51
CA LEU A 580 0.72 -7.70 -14.87
C LEU A 580 0.63 -8.85 -15.87
N THR A 581 1.51 -9.83 -15.72
CA THR A 581 1.36 -11.14 -16.37
C THR A 581 0.38 -12.02 -15.60
N ASN A 582 -0.15 -13.08 -16.25
CA ASN A 582 -1.00 -14.06 -15.56
C ASN A 582 -0.28 -14.72 -14.37
N GLU A 583 1.02 -14.95 -14.47
CA GLU A 583 1.86 -15.51 -13.40
C GLU A 583 1.96 -14.56 -12.20
N GLU A 584 2.16 -13.26 -12.45
CA GLU A 584 2.13 -12.25 -11.38
C GLU A 584 0.75 -12.16 -10.72
N ILE A 585 -0.35 -12.21 -11.50
CA ILE A 585 -1.72 -12.25 -10.95
C ILE A 585 -1.91 -13.48 -10.06
N ILE A 586 -1.50 -14.66 -10.52
CA ILE A 586 -1.55 -15.91 -9.73
C ILE A 586 -0.75 -15.75 -8.42
N ASN A 587 0.47 -15.23 -8.48
CA ASN A 587 1.32 -15.06 -7.29
C ASN A 587 0.76 -14.02 -6.29
N ILE A 588 0.11 -12.96 -6.77
CA ILE A 588 -0.62 -11.99 -5.93
C ILE A 588 -1.79 -12.69 -5.23
N LEU A 589 -2.61 -13.44 -5.96
CA LEU A 589 -3.76 -14.16 -5.37
C LEU A 589 -3.29 -15.21 -4.35
N LYS A 590 -2.26 -16.00 -4.68
CA LYS A 590 -1.67 -16.99 -3.76
C LYS A 590 -1.20 -16.38 -2.44
N SER A 591 -0.41 -15.30 -2.52
CA SER A 591 0.14 -14.64 -1.33
C SER A 591 -0.90 -13.90 -0.49
N ASN A 592 -1.94 -13.32 -1.10
CA ASN A 592 -2.94 -12.52 -0.39
C ASN A 592 -4.18 -13.32 0.05
N LEU A 593 -4.45 -14.50 -0.53
CA LEU A 593 -5.63 -15.31 -0.20
C LEU A 593 -5.29 -16.67 0.42
N GLY A 594 -4.02 -17.04 0.59
CA GLY A 594 -3.66 -18.34 1.17
C GLY A 594 -3.96 -19.50 0.22
N LEU A 595 -3.43 -19.41 -1.01
CA LEU A 595 -3.65 -20.41 -2.05
C LEU A 595 -2.33 -21.05 -2.50
N ASP A 596 -2.36 -22.35 -2.71
CA ASP A 596 -1.32 -23.16 -3.32
C ASP A 596 -1.42 -23.16 -4.85
N GLU A 597 -2.64 -23.14 -5.40
CA GLU A 597 -2.88 -23.23 -6.83
C GLU A 597 -4.01 -22.29 -7.29
N VAL A 598 -3.83 -21.68 -8.47
CA VAL A 598 -4.85 -20.82 -9.09
C VAL A 598 -4.99 -21.20 -10.55
N TYR A 599 -6.20 -21.59 -10.95
CA TYR A 599 -6.51 -22.11 -12.27
C TYR A 599 -7.31 -21.08 -13.08
N ILE A 600 -6.84 -20.75 -14.28
CA ILE A 600 -7.49 -19.79 -15.18
C ILE A 600 -8.32 -20.53 -16.23
N PHE A 601 -9.62 -20.30 -16.20
CA PHE A 601 -10.60 -20.84 -17.15
C PHE A 601 -10.93 -19.82 -18.24
N LYS A 602 -11.44 -20.32 -19.36
CA LYS A 602 -11.79 -19.47 -20.50
C LYS A 602 -13.20 -18.91 -20.36
N SER A 603 -13.34 -17.61 -20.47
CA SER A 603 -14.63 -16.91 -20.35
C SER A 603 -15.53 -17.19 -21.56
N GLN A 604 -16.84 -17.09 -21.35
CA GLN A 604 -17.83 -17.07 -22.43
C GLN A 604 -17.71 -15.77 -23.24
N LYS A 605 -18.36 -15.72 -24.41
CA LYS A 605 -18.54 -14.46 -25.15
C LYS A 605 -19.87 -13.81 -24.78
N ASP A 606 -19.90 -12.49 -24.90
CA ASP A 606 -21.12 -11.67 -24.83
C ASP A 606 -21.93 -11.79 -23.52
N ASP A 607 -21.32 -12.26 -22.42
CA ASP A 607 -21.93 -12.39 -21.09
C ASP A 607 -21.92 -11.07 -20.27
N GLY A 608 -21.22 -10.04 -20.75
CA GLY A 608 -21.12 -8.72 -20.15
C GLY A 608 -20.11 -8.59 -19.00
N THR A 609 -19.79 -9.68 -18.30
CA THR A 609 -18.90 -9.67 -17.11
C THR A 609 -17.64 -10.52 -17.27
N GLY A 610 -17.64 -11.55 -18.12
CA GLY A 610 -16.58 -12.54 -18.26
C GLY A 610 -16.34 -13.38 -16.99
N HIS A 611 -17.23 -13.34 -16.00
CA HIS A 611 -16.98 -13.92 -14.67
C HIS A 611 -17.12 -15.43 -14.64
N ILE A 612 -16.36 -16.08 -13.76
CA ILE A 612 -16.44 -17.53 -13.56
C ILE A 612 -17.80 -17.97 -13.01
N ASP A 613 -18.44 -17.17 -12.15
CA ASP A 613 -19.78 -17.46 -11.59
C ASP A 613 -20.90 -17.48 -12.65
N MET A 614 -20.68 -16.92 -13.83
CA MET A 614 -21.60 -16.97 -14.96
C MET A 614 -21.54 -18.27 -15.76
N PHE A 615 -20.59 -19.17 -15.50
CA PHE A 615 -20.53 -20.50 -16.14
C PHE A 615 -20.11 -21.67 -15.26
N ALA A 616 -19.63 -21.46 -14.04
CA ALA A 616 -19.26 -22.53 -13.13
C ALA A 616 -19.51 -22.18 -11.65
N LYS A 617 -19.77 -23.20 -10.82
CA LYS A 617 -19.91 -23.05 -9.36
C LYS A 617 -19.49 -24.32 -8.62
N LEU A 618 -18.60 -24.20 -7.64
CA LEU A 618 -18.30 -25.28 -6.70
C LEU A 618 -19.50 -25.47 -5.76
N LEU A 619 -20.01 -26.69 -5.71
CA LEU A 619 -21.11 -27.09 -4.85
C LEU A 619 -20.60 -27.69 -3.52
N ASP A 620 -19.42 -28.32 -3.59
CA ASP A 620 -18.62 -28.81 -2.48
C ASP A 620 -17.14 -28.90 -2.94
N LYS A 621 -16.24 -29.33 -2.05
CA LYS A 621 -14.79 -29.47 -2.32
C LYS A 621 -14.40 -30.39 -3.50
N ASN A 622 -15.29 -31.28 -3.92
CA ASN A 622 -15.11 -32.26 -4.97
C ASN A 622 -16.02 -32.02 -6.18
N THR A 623 -17.14 -31.31 -6.03
CA THR A 623 -18.17 -31.18 -7.07
C THR A 623 -18.25 -29.78 -7.63
N VAL A 624 -18.15 -29.66 -8.96
CA VAL A 624 -18.35 -28.40 -9.69
C VAL A 624 -19.49 -28.53 -10.70
N LEU A 625 -20.39 -27.57 -10.65
CA LEU A 625 -21.41 -27.35 -11.65
C LEU A 625 -20.82 -26.52 -12.79
N VAL A 626 -21.03 -26.92 -14.04
CA VAL A 626 -20.55 -26.21 -15.23
C VAL A 626 -21.67 -26.10 -16.25
N GLY A 627 -21.90 -24.89 -16.76
CA GLY A 627 -22.90 -24.63 -17.79
C GLY A 627 -22.69 -25.47 -19.06
N GLN A 628 -23.76 -25.82 -19.75
CA GLN A 628 -23.76 -26.54 -21.02
C GLN A 628 -24.71 -25.88 -22.00
N TRP A 629 -24.16 -25.39 -23.11
CA TRP A 629 -24.94 -24.92 -24.24
C TRP A 629 -25.44 -26.09 -25.11
N GLU A 630 -26.39 -25.80 -25.99
CA GLU A 630 -26.69 -26.68 -27.12
C GLU A 630 -25.52 -26.69 -28.14
N PRO A 631 -25.27 -27.81 -28.86
CA PRO A 631 -24.12 -27.96 -29.76
C PRO A 631 -24.02 -26.97 -30.94
N ASN A 632 -25.05 -26.16 -31.17
CA ASN A 632 -25.09 -25.12 -32.20
C ASN A 632 -24.72 -23.71 -31.69
N ASP A 633 -24.50 -23.54 -30.38
CA ASP A 633 -24.15 -22.26 -29.79
C ASP A 633 -22.66 -21.88 -30.02
N VAL A 634 -22.37 -20.58 -30.08
CA VAL A 634 -21.02 -20.04 -30.33
C VAL A 634 -20.04 -20.29 -29.16
N ASP A 635 -20.57 -20.56 -27.97
CA ASP A 635 -19.83 -20.76 -26.72
C ASP A 635 -19.86 -22.22 -26.24
N TYR A 636 -20.52 -23.12 -26.97
CA TYR A 636 -20.58 -24.57 -26.68
C TYR A 636 -19.20 -25.18 -26.40
N GLN A 637 -18.26 -25.04 -27.34
CA GLN A 637 -16.93 -25.65 -27.20
C GLN A 637 -16.17 -25.07 -26.00
N ILE A 638 -16.39 -23.80 -25.63
CA ILE A 638 -15.72 -23.18 -24.48
C ILE A 638 -16.15 -23.88 -23.18
N LEU A 639 -17.45 -24.18 -23.04
CA LEU A 639 -17.96 -24.83 -21.84
C LEU A 639 -17.75 -26.34 -21.80
N GLU A 640 -17.60 -27.01 -22.94
CA GLU A 640 -17.12 -28.40 -22.99
C GLU A 640 -15.63 -28.47 -22.63
N ASP A 641 -14.78 -27.60 -23.19
CA ASP A 641 -13.35 -27.51 -22.85
C ASP A 641 -13.14 -27.19 -21.36
N ASN A 642 -13.90 -26.23 -20.80
CA ASN A 642 -13.84 -25.91 -19.37
C ASN A 642 -14.27 -27.10 -18.49
N ALA A 643 -15.30 -27.87 -18.87
CA ALA A 643 -15.68 -29.08 -18.12
C ALA A 643 -14.58 -30.15 -18.13
N ILE A 644 -13.93 -30.37 -19.27
CA ILE A 644 -12.77 -31.27 -19.36
C ILE A 644 -11.65 -30.77 -18.42
N ASN A 645 -11.35 -29.47 -18.43
CA ASN A 645 -10.34 -28.87 -17.56
C ASN A 645 -10.68 -29.02 -16.07
N PHE A 646 -11.93 -28.78 -15.66
CA PHE A 646 -12.39 -29.02 -14.28
C PHE A 646 -12.25 -30.49 -13.88
N SER A 647 -12.58 -31.43 -14.78
CA SER A 647 -12.41 -32.87 -14.53
C SER A 647 -10.93 -33.26 -14.37
N HIS A 648 -10.02 -32.61 -15.10
CA HIS A 648 -8.58 -32.78 -14.91
C HIS A 648 -8.07 -32.29 -13.54
N LEU A 649 -8.80 -31.41 -12.85
CA LEU A 649 -8.51 -31.02 -11.45
C LEU A 649 -9.01 -32.04 -10.40
N GLY A 650 -9.52 -33.19 -10.87
CA GLY A 650 -10.09 -34.25 -10.03
C GLY A 650 -11.52 -33.97 -9.56
N LEU A 651 -12.18 -32.93 -10.09
CA LEU A 651 -13.54 -32.57 -9.70
C LEU A 651 -14.59 -33.39 -10.45
N ASN A 652 -15.66 -33.76 -9.74
CA ASN A 652 -16.89 -34.30 -10.30
C ASN A 652 -17.65 -33.16 -11.01
N VAL A 653 -17.79 -33.27 -12.33
CA VAL A 653 -18.42 -32.23 -13.15
C VAL A 653 -19.89 -32.55 -13.38
N VAL A 654 -20.77 -31.70 -12.84
CA VAL A 654 -22.21 -31.73 -13.10
C VAL A 654 -22.52 -30.70 -14.19
N ARG A 655 -23.25 -31.10 -15.24
CA ARG A 655 -23.68 -30.18 -16.32
C ARG A 655 -25.03 -29.55 -15.99
N ILE A 656 -25.20 -28.27 -16.30
CA ILE A 656 -26.48 -27.55 -16.17
C ILE A 656 -26.79 -26.78 -17.47
N PRO A 657 -28.03 -26.78 -17.99
CA PRO A 657 -28.33 -26.09 -19.26
C PRO A 657 -28.02 -24.59 -19.19
N MET A 658 -27.54 -24.02 -20.29
CA MET A 658 -27.39 -22.59 -20.50
C MET A 658 -28.40 -22.14 -21.57
N VAL A 659 -29.04 -20.99 -21.36
CA VAL A 659 -30.09 -20.48 -22.26
C VAL A 659 -29.79 -19.03 -22.62
N ARG A 660 -29.95 -18.65 -23.89
CA ARG A 660 -29.95 -17.23 -24.32
C ARG A 660 -31.38 -16.71 -24.24
N ASP A 661 -31.58 -15.45 -23.84
CA ASP A 661 -32.92 -14.81 -23.83
C ASP A 661 -33.66 -15.10 -25.15
N PRO A 662 -34.78 -15.86 -25.13
CA PRO A 662 -35.51 -16.22 -26.35
C PRO A 662 -36.05 -15.00 -27.12
N ASN A 663 -36.20 -13.86 -26.44
CA ASN A 663 -36.68 -12.62 -27.03
C ASN A 663 -35.57 -11.82 -27.72
N GLN A 664 -34.29 -12.16 -27.47
CA GLN A 664 -33.08 -11.51 -27.98
C GLN A 664 -33.05 -9.98 -27.82
N ILE A 665 -33.79 -9.40 -26.87
CA ILE A 665 -33.94 -7.94 -26.77
C ILE A 665 -32.61 -7.30 -26.36
N HIS A 666 -31.78 -8.07 -25.65
CA HIS A 666 -30.52 -7.61 -25.07
C HIS A 666 -29.37 -8.64 -25.15
N ASN A 667 -29.54 -9.75 -25.87
CA ASN A 667 -28.56 -10.85 -26.01
C ASN A 667 -28.05 -11.46 -24.68
N GLN A 668 -28.90 -11.46 -23.65
CA GLN A 668 -28.56 -11.93 -22.31
C GLN A 668 -28.36 -13.45 -22.21
N ILE A 669 -27.50 -13.83 -21.26
CA ILE A 669 -27.27 -15.22 -20.86
C ILE A 669 -28.02 -15.48 -19.55
N LEU A 670 -28.90 -16.48 -19.60
CA LEU A 670 -29.67 -16.98 -18.46
C LEU A 670 -28.84 -18.07 -17.77
N SER A 671 -28.06 -17.69 -16.75
CA SER A 671 -27.08 -18.56 -16.11
C SER A 671 -27.51 -19.06 -14.73
N TYR A 672 -27.95 -20.31 -14.67
CA TYR A 672 -28.27 -20.98 -13.41
C TYR A 672 -27.04 -21.22 -12.50
N THR A 673 -25.80 -21.02 -12.97
CA THR A 673 -24.60 -21.09 -12.11
C THR A 673 -24.45 -19.84 -11.24
N ASN A 674 -25.11 -18.73 -11.57
CA ASN A 674 -25.12 -17.50 -10.79
C ASN A 674 -26.08 -17.59 -9.57
N SER A 675 -26.05 -18.74 -8.91
CA SER A 675 -26.79 -19.08 -7.69
C SER A 675 -25.99 -18.73 -6.43
N LEU A 676 -26.64 -18.75 -5.28
CA LEU A 676 -26.01 -18.55 -3.98
C LEU A 676 -26.21 -19.77 -3.09
N ILE A 677 -25.11 -20.29 -2.52
CA ILE A 677 -25.14 -21.30 -1.46
C ILE A 677 -25.18 -20.58 -0.11
N ILE A 678 -26.14 -20.96 0.74
CA ILE A 678 -26.29 -20.45 2.11
C ILE A 678 -26.24 -21.65 3.06
N ASN A 679 -25.06 -21.93 3.60
CA ASN A 679 -24.87 -22.91 4.67
C ASN A 679 -24.99 -22.18 6.03
N GLY A 680 -26.22 -21.83 6.41
CA GLY A 680 -26.50 -21.14 7.66
C GLY A 680 -26.45 -22.08 8.88
N THR A 681 -26.23 -21.52 10.07
CA THR A 681 -26.00 -22.24 11.34
C THR A 681 -27.00 -23.37 11.65
N TYR A 682 -28.25 -23.23 11.18
CA TYR A 682 -29.33 -24.20 11.44
C TYR A 682 -29.97 -24.80 10.18
N LYS A 683 -29.62 -24.28 8.99
CA LYS A 683 -30.34 -24.59 7.76
C LYS A 683 -29.48 -24.33 6.52
N LYS A 684 -29.56 -25.26 5.57
CA LYS A 684 -28.83 -25.25 4.30
C LYS A 684 -29.79 -24.94 3.15
N VAL A 685 -29.52 -23.88 2.39
CA VAL A 685 -30.35 -23.42 1.26
C VAL A 685 -29.49 -23.09 0.05
N VAL A 686 -29.98 -23.36 -1.15
CA VAL A 686 -29.40 -22.82 -2.39
C VAL A 686 -30.46 -21.97 -3.09
N LEU A 687 -30.13 -20.71 -3.38
CA LEU A 687 -30.97 -19.80 -4.16
C LEU A 687 -30.57 -19.91 -5.64
N VAL A 688 -31.46 -20.42 -6.48
CA VAL A 688 -31.21 -20.71 -7.90
C VAL A 688 -31.97 -19.70 -8.78
N PRO A 689 -31.32 -19.06 -9.78
CA PRO A 689 -32.01 -18.18 -10.72
C PRO A 689 -33.10 -18.91 -11.50
N GLN A 690 -34.19 -18.21 -11.83
CA GLN A 690 -35.29 -18.70 -12.65
C GLN A 690 -35.70 -17.62 -13.66
N TYR A 691 -36.04 -18.05 -14.88
CA TYR A 691 -36.23 -17.15 -16.02
C TYR A 691 -37.57 -17.34 -16.75
N ASN A 692 -38.47 -18.15 -16.19
CA ASN A 692 -39.75 -18.55 -16.76
C ASN A 692 -39.59 -19.24 -18.14
N VAL A 693 -38.69 -20.23 -18.19
CA VAL A 693 -38.38 -21.08 -19.35
C VAL A 693 -38.48 -22.57 -18.97
N SER A 694 -38.45 -23.49 -19.93
CA SER A 694 -38.57 -24.94 -19.68
C SER A 694 -37.46 -25.48 -18.76
N GLU A 695 -36.26 -24.93 -18.95
CA GLU A 695 -35.01 -25.34 -18.35
C GLU A 695 -34.94 -25.01 -16.85
N ASP A 696 -35.77 -24.08 -16.36
CA ASP A 696 -35.90 -23.73 -14.94
C ASP A 696 -36.10 -24.98 -14.07
N SER A 697 -37.03 -25.85 -14.51
CA SER A 697 -37.38 -27.10 -13.82
C SER A 697 -36.26 -28.14 -13.85
N VAL A 698 -35.43 -28.11 -14.90
CA VAL A 698 -34.27 -28.99 -15.07
C VAL A 698 -33.14 -28.53 -14.16
N ALA A 699 -32.87 -27.22 -14.12
CA ALA A 699 -31.88 -26.61 -13.24
C ALA A 699 -32.17 -26.91 -11.75
N LEU A 700 -33.41 -26.70 -11.28
CA LEU A 700 -33.80 -27.04 -9.91
C LEU A 700 -33.59 -28.53 -9.58
N SER A 701 -33.92 -29.43 -10.52
CA SER A 701 -33.73 -30.87 -10.35
C SER A 701 -32.25 -31.26 -10.27
N ILE A 702 -31.39 -30.63 -11.08
CA ILE A 702 -29.94 -30.87 -11.07
C ILE A 702 -29.34 -30.41 -9.73
N TYR A 703 -29.67 -29.20 -9.26
CA TYR A 703 -29.26 -28.72 -7.93
C TYR A 703 -29.72 -29.65 -6.82
N GLN A 704 -30.99 -30.11 -6.84
CA GLN A 704 -31.52 -30.98 -5.79
C GLN A 704 -30.85 -32.35 -5.75
N GLN A 705 -30.44 -32.89 -6.91
CA GLN A 705 -29.68 -34.15 -7.00
C GLN A 705 -28.22 -34.00 -6.57
N ALA A 706 -27.58 -32.88 -6.92
CA ALA A 706 -26.18 -32.62 -6.56
C ALA A 706 -26.01 -32.20 -5.09
N MET A 707 -27.00 -31.53 -4.50
CA MET A 707 -26.97 -30.99 -3.13
C MET A 707 -28.18 -31.49 -2.31
N PRO A 708 -28.30 -32.80 -2.04
CA PRO A 708 -29.50 -33.40 -1.44
C PRO A 708 -29.77 -32.98 0.02
N GLU A 709 -28.78 -32.41 0.72
CA GLU A 709 -28.95 -31.83 2.07
C GLU A 709 -29.49 -30.40 2.07
N TYR A 710 -29.58 -29.74 0.90
CA TYR A 710 -29.97 -28.34 0.78
C TYR A 710 -31.41 -28.22 0.29
N GLU A 711 -32.15 -27.26 0.85
CA GLU A 711 -33.43 -26.82 0.31
C GLU A 711 -33.17 -25.90 -0.90
N ILE A 712 -33.61 -26.32 -2.09
CA ILE A 712 -33.39 -25.56 -3.33
C ILE A 712 -34.56 -24.60 -3.55
N ARG A 713 -34.28 -23.29 -3.63
CA ARG A 713 -35.28 -22.23 -3.80
C ARG A 713 -35.06 -21.47 -5.09
N GLY A 714 -36.05 -21.49 -5.99
CA GLY A 714 -36.03 -20.70 -7.22
C GLY A 714 -36.38 -19.23 -6.98
N ILE A 715 -35.63 -18.29 -7.56
CA ILE A 715 -35.88 -16.84 -7.51
C ILE A 715 -36.06 -16.32 -8.94
N ASP A 716 -37.10 -15.52 -9.19
CA ASP A 716 -37.32 -14.87 -10.50
C ASP A 716 -36.26 -13.79 -10.75
N CYS A 717 -35.32 -14.09 -11.64
CA CYS A 717 -34.19 -13.20 -11.94
C CYS A 717 -34.36 -12.41 -13.24
N ARG A 718 -35.50 -12.55 -13.95
CA ARG A 718 -35.69 -11.93 -15.29
C ARG A 718 -35.48 -10.42 -15.33
N THR A 719 -35.72 -9.72 -14.22
CA THR A 719 -35.54 -8.26 -14.15
C THR A 719 -34.11 -7.85 -13.84
N ILE A 720 -33.40 -8.60 -12.99
CA ILE A 720 -32.00 -8.32 -12.60
C ILE A 720 -31.01 -8.78 -13.68
N ASN A 721 -31.30 -9.88 -14.38
CA ASN A 721 -30.50 -10.40 -15.49
C ASN A 721 -30.28 -9.34 -16.58
N ILE A 722 -31.20 -8.37 -16.69
CA ILE A 722 -31.09 -7.24 -17.63
C ILE A 722 -29.92 -6.29 -17.32
N GLU A 723 -29.41 -6.32 -16.09
CA GLU A 723 -28.21 -5.60 -15.69
C GLU A 723 -26.91 -6.44 -15.84
N ASN A 724 -27.01 -7.64 -16.44
CA ASN A 724 -25.94 -8.64 -16.67
C ASN A 724 -25.40 -9.32 -15.40
N GLY A 725 -26.30 -9.79 -14.53
CA GLY A 725 -25.97 -10.62 -13.37
C GLY A 725 -27.23 -11.03 -12.61
N ASP A 726 -27.13 -12.04 -11.74
CA ASP A 726 -28.27 -12.58 -11.00
C ASP A 726 -28.00 -12.63 -9.47
N ILE A 727 -28.24 -13.78 -8.82
CA ILE A 727 -28.23 -13.92 -7.36
C ILE A 727 -26.82 -13.82 -6.80
N HIS A 728 -25.86 -14.52 -7.41
CA HIS A 728 -24.50 -14.51 -6.92
C HIS A 728 -23.90 -13.12 -6.99
N CYS A 729 -24.07 -12.38 -8.10
CA CYS A 729 -23.52 -11.04 -8.30
C CYS A 729 -24.07 -9.98 -7.32
N THR A 730 -25.32 -10.15 -6.85
CA THR A 730 -26.02 -9.18 -5.99
C THR A 730 -25.96 -9.51 -4.49
N THR A 731 -25.22 -10.57 -4.11
CA THR A 731 -25.14 -11.06 -2.72
C THR A 731 -23.71 -11.40 -2.31
N MET A 732 -23.41 -11.26 -1.01
CA MET A 732 -22.15 -11.70 -0.41
C MET A 732 -22.46 -12.37 0.94
N THR A 733 -21.83 -13.49 1.24
CA THR A 733 -21.91 -14.13 2.57
C THR A 733 -20.71 -13.75 3.43
N ARG A 734 -20.91 -13.53 4.73
CA ARG A 734 -19.82 -13.57 5.71
C ARG A 734 -19.69 -15.00 6.22
N PRO A 735 -18.49 -15.62 6.13
CA PRO A 735 -18.28 -16.94 6.70
C PRO A 735 -18.25 -16.89 8.22
N LEU A 736 -18.68 -17.99 8.83
CA LEU A 736 -18.54 -18.27 10.25
C LEU A 736 -17.23 -19.02 10.47
N ILE A 737 -16.39 -18.51 11.37
CA ILE A 737 -15.21 -19.21 11.91
C ILE A 737 -15.56 -19.66 13.34
N ASP A 738 -15.14 -20.86 13.71
CA ASP A 738 -15.51 -21.58 14.95
C ASP A 738 -14.73 -21.10 16.20
#